data_AF-A0A096LF88-F1
#
_entry.id   AF-A0A096LF88-F1
#
_cell.length_a   1.000
_cell.length_b   1.000
_cell.length_c   1.000
_cell.angle_alpha   90.00
_cell.angle_beta   90.00
_cell.angle_gamma   90.00
#
_symmetry.space_group_name_H-M   'P 1'
#
loop_
_entity.id
_entity.type
_entity.pdbx_description
1 polymer ?
#
loop_
_entity_poly.entity_id
_entity_poly.type
_entity_poly.pdbx_seq_one_letter_code
_entity_poly.pdbx_strand_id
1 'polypeptide(L)'
;MYRFEKKATLVCAAASLITACCLPLSANVAFAQDSVEAQSIESKADFSSVVSDDLQPDNSSVIKDGWQRDESSGVWYYGKNGKHQTGWLQSGGYWYWLDPANDGAMQTGYFNVTDAGGSTASFYANDGNAATPFGALYQNCWLRNSDGNWFYANAGGDLAAGWLYQNGTWYYLDPVSHVMQVGFVNLGSGKYYLDASGAMKTGWILLDGNWYWAYSSGALASSWQSIGGARYYFDPQTLAMFKGRHDIDGSSYIFGDYGLASGWYKDGADWYYCSNGIAATGWKLVNGAWYYLDPASDGKMFVGYLDLGNAAYYLNPNGVMAVGWAQSENGWYQASQSGALISDWYKDGTSWYYLDPVSHLMKTGLFEVSGNDCFANQSGRLVVSSWVTVNDGVQRYADDNGYLCKDVIRENDTILKTAGADGWQVASGWVNVANLRFYAEPGTGAIHLGWLQIDGDWYWLDADSGVMKTGWVFTGGAWYYLNADGKMATGWKCLNGTWYYLESNGSMHVGWLKDSGKWYWLDGSGAMATGARTIDGVRRVFWSDGQCDKVGWQNPSQYPQVSSWTVQLPSYCTGYFTYVTPSRISVEATREDCVNAFIQRAYEYIGTQYIEPWSTAPGGAVDCSGFVLQCLYATGMDMGVYNPYNYRWDPSQTYNSMNWYRSNIFMPVSTSSIQRGDVVYYRGHIAIALGGGMMIDSWPHQGVGIHPISARGNVIGAARPFI
;
A
#
# COMPACT_ATOMS: atom_id res chain seq x y z
N MET A 1 -1.79 6.43 18.40
CA MET A 1 -1.25 5.97 19.71
C MET A 1 -1.20 4.44 19.70
N TYR A 2 -0.39 3.80 20.56
CA TYR A 2 -0.31 2.34 20.89
C TYR A 2 -0.86 1.32 19.86
N ARG A 3 -0.11 0.44 19.19
CA ARG A 3 1.17 -0.27 19.45
C ARG A 3 1.10 -1.40 20.50
N PHE A 4 0.96 -2.65 20.01
CA PHE A 4 1.52 -3.94 20.49
C PHE A 4 1.27 -4.95 19.35
N GLU A 5 2.24 -5.50 18.59
CA GLU A 5 3.45 -6.28 18.86
C GLU A 5 3.27 -7.78 19.19
N LYS A 6 3.52 -8.61 18.17
CA LYS A 6 4.30 -9.87 18.15
C LYS A 6 4.21 -10.84 19.35
N LYS A 7 3.89 -12.11 19.03
CA LYS A 7 4.91 -13.19 18.93
C LYS A 7 4.39 -14.41 18.17
N ALA A 8 5.32 -15.20 17.65
CA ALA A 8 5.09 -16.54 17.10
C ALA A 8 5.77 -17.59 18.01
N THR A 9 5.71 -18.88 17.60
CA THR A 9 6.84 -19.86 17.62
C THR A 9 6.49 -21.28 18.11
N LEU A 10 6.40 -22.22 17.13
CA LEU A 10 6.87 -23.63 17.12
C LEU A 10 6.14 -24.81 17.82
N VAL A 11 6.23 -25.94 17.09
CA VAL A 11 6.29 -27.39 17.45
C VAL A 11 5.07 -28.13 18.03
N CYS A 12 4.87 -29.33 17.48
CA CYS A 12 3.90 -30.38 17.82
C CYS A 12 4.19 -31.09 19.16
N ALA A 13 3.20 -31.79 19.75
CA ALA A 13 3.22 -33.26 19.95
C ALA A 13 2.27 -33.78 21.08
N ALA A 14 1.90 -35.07 20.92
CA ALA A 14 1.58 -36.07 21.95
C ALA A 14 0.13 -36.23 22.50
N ALA A 15 -0.21 -37.51 22.77
CA ALA A 15 -1.39 -38.09 23.45
C ALA A 15 -2.78 -37.78 22.83
N SER A 16 -3.61 -38.71 22.35
CA SER A 16 -3.71 -40.20 22.45
C SER A 16 -4.18 -40.77 23.80
N LEU A 17 -5.43 -41.27 23.83
CA LEU A 17 -5.95 -42.34 24.71
C LEU A 17 -7.14 -43.01 23.96
N ILE A 18 -7.07 -44.30 23.57
CA ILE A 18 -7.53 -45.52 24.29
C ILE A 18 -9.04 -45.82 24.12
N THR A 19 -9.58 -47.04 23.92
CA THR A 19 -9.16 -48.42 23.51
C THR A 19 -10.48 -49.26 23.45
N ALA A 20 -10.71 -50.33 22.68
CA ALA A 20 -9.92 -51.18 21.77
C ALA A 20 -10.54 -51.17 20.34
N CYS A 21 -10.69 -52.20 19.48
CA CYS A 21 -10.38 -53.66 19.45
C CYS A 21 -10.31 -54.08 17.95
N CYS A 22 -9.91 -55.29 17.50
CA CYS A 22 -9.50 -56.55 18.15
C CYS A 22 -8.21 -57.10 17.48
N LEU A 23 -7.66 -58.22 17.96
CA LEU A 23 -6.34 -58.77 17.59
C LEU A 23 -6.24 -59.37 16.16
N PRO A 24 -5.08 -59.27 15.49
CA PRO A 24 -4.59 -60.26 14.54
C PRO A 24 -3.73 -61.35 15.23
N LEU A 25 -3.74 -62.58 14.71
CA LEU A 25 -2.86 -63.66 15.18
C LEU A 25 -1.62 -63.80 14.27
N SER A 26 -0.45 -64.08 14.85
CA SER A 26 0.82 -64.24 14.12
C SER A 26 1.18 -65.70 13.88
N ALA A 27 1.79 -65.98 12.72
CA ALA A 27 2.55 -67.19 12.47
C ALA A 27 3.70 -66.86 11.50
N ASN A 28 4.94 -67.13 11.91
CA ASN A 28 6.13 -66.96 11.07
C ASN A 28 6.43 -68.25 10.31
N VAL A 29 6.89 -68.14 9.07
CA VAL A 29 7.94 -69.02 8.53
C VAL A 29 8.97 -68.11 7.88
N ALA A 30 10.25 -68.35 8.15
CA ALA A 30 11.35 -67.54 7.65
C ALA A 30 12.32 -68.41 6.84
N PHE A 31 12.74 -67.88 5.69
CA PHE A 31 14.04 -68.16 5.09
C PHE A 31 14.59 -66.80 4.63
N ALA A 32 15.67 -66.31 5.23
CA ALA A 32 17.05 -66.76 5.02
C ALA A 32 17.56 -66.24 3.66
N GLN A 33 18.32 -65.15 3.76
CA GLN A 33 19.05 -64.49 2.70
C GLN A 33 20.28 -65.33 2.32
N ASP A 34 20.58 -65.43 1.03
CA ASP A 34 21.97 -65.51 0.57
C ASP A 34 22.10 -64.88 -0.83
N SER A 35 23.27 -64.33 -1.12
CA SER A 35 23.52 -63.50 -2.31
C SER A 35 24.52 -64.15 -3.26
N VAL A 36 24.21 -64.14 -4.56
CA VAL A 36 25.19 -64.39 -5.63
C VAL A 36 25.12 -63.26 -6.63
N GLU A 37 26.25 -62.59 -6.88
CA GLU A 37 26.37 -61.57 -7.91
C GLU A 37 26.43 -62.26 -9.29
N ALA A 38 25.55 -61.85 -10.22
CA ALA A 38 25.61 -62.25 -11.62
C ALA A 38 25.70 -60.98 -12.49
N GLN A 39 26.87 -60.85 -13.11
CA GLN A 39 27.38 -59.71 -13.87
C GLN A 39 26.45 -59.22 -15.00
N SER A 40 26.57 -57.92 -15.30
CA SER A 40 26.01 -57.29 -16.50
C SER A 40 26.48 -57.98 -17.79
N ILE A 41 25.58 -58.16 -18.75
CA ILE A 41 25.92 -58.47 -20.14
C ILE A 41 25.43 -57.31 -21.01
N GLU A 42 26.35 -56.69 -21.74
CA GLU A 42 26.06 -55.65 -22.72
C GLU A 42 25.59 -56.22 -24.07
N SER A 43 25.21 -55.32 -24.96
CA SER A 43 24.57 -55.55 -26.24
C SER A 43 25.31 -56.48 -27.24
N LYS A 44 24.49 -57.17 -28.04
CA LYS A 44 24.63 -57.35 -29.51
C LYS A 44 25.74 -58.27 -30.03
N ALA A 45 25.32 -59.35 -30.68
CA ALA A 45 26.08 -60.10 -31.67
C ALA A 45 25.16 -60.54 -32.82
N ASP A 46 25.68 -60.61 -34.05
CA ASP A 46 25.01 -61.27 -35.18
C ASP A 46 25.21 -62.79 -35.05
N PHE A 47 24.14 -63.58 -35.21
CA PHE A 47 24.19 -65.03 -35.01
C PHE A 47 24.75 -65.76 -36.24
N SER A 48 26.01 -66.20 -36.18
CA SER A 48 26.54 -67.25 -37.04
C SER A 48 26.15 -68.63 -36.50
N SER A 49 25.60 -69.51 -37.34
CA SER A 49 25.20 -70.86 -36.93
C SER A 49 26.39 -71.71 -36.47
N VAL A 50 26.33 -72.21 -35.24
CA VAL A 50 27.34 -73.11 -34.68
C VAL A 50 26.91 -74.56 -34.90
N VAL A 51 27.58 -75.24 -35.83
CA VAL A 51 27.57 -76.70 -35.91
C VAL A 51 28.62 -77.22 -34.94
N SER A 52 28.27 -78.15 -34.05
CA SER A 52 29.23 -78.74 -33.11
C SER A 52 30.15 -79.76 -33.80
N ASP A 53 31.33 -80.01 -33.22
CA ASP A 53 32.27 -81.03 -33.72
C ASP A 53 31.67 -82.45 -33.76
N ASP A 54 30.62 -82.71 -32.96
CA ASP A 54 29.85 -83.96 -32.95
C ASP A 54 28.92 -84.12 -34.18
N LEU A 55 28.58 -83.03 -34.88
CA LEU A 55 27.61 -82.98 -36.00
C LEU A 55 28.33 -82.84 -37.35
N GLN A 56 29.14 -83.83 -37.71
CA GLN A 56 29.83 -83.88 -39.01
C GLN A 56 29.02 -84.67 -40.05
N PRO A 57 28.86 -84.17 -41.29
CA PRO A 57 28.17 -84.90 -42.36
C PRO A 57 29.05 -86.05 -42.91
N ASP A 58 28.43 -87.21 -43.14
CA ASP A 58 29.08 -88.42 -43.66
C ASP A 58 28.21 -89.05 -44.76
N ASN A 59 28.69 -89.00 -46.01
CA ASN A 59 27.88 -89.30 -47.20
C ASN A 59 27.84 -90.81 -47.56
N SER A 60 27.89 -91.70 -46.56
CA SER A 60 27.83 -93.15 -46.79
C SER A 60 26.44 -93.73 -46.54
N SER A 61 25.93 -94.55 -47.47
CA SER A 61 24.63 -95.23 -47.40
C SER A 61 24.57 -96.44 -46.42
N VAL A 62 25.37 -96.40 -45.35
CA VAL A 62 25.50 -97.47 -44.35
C VAL A 62 25.43 -96.84 -42.95
N ILE A 63 24.44 -97.25 -42.15
CA ILE A 63 24.23 -96.70 -40.80
C ILE A 63 25.43 -97.04 -39.90
N LYS A 64 26.20 -96.02 -39.55
CA LYS A 64 27.33 -96.06 -38.61
C LYS A 64 26.87 -95.70 -37.19
N ASP A 65 27.76 -95.89 -36.20
CA ASP A 65 27.57 -95.36 -34.85
C ASP A 65 27.91 -93.86 -34.83
N GLY A 66 26.96 -93.01 -34.42
CA GLY A 66 27.12 -91.54 -34.35
C GLY A 66 26.11 -90.76 -35.19
N TRP A 67 26.23 -89.43 -35.19
CA TRP A 67 25.41 -88.52 -35.99
C TRP A 67 25.72 -88.66 -37.49
N GLN A 68 24.66 -88.68 -38.31
CA GLN A 68 24.70 -88.75 -39.76
C GLN A 68 23.64 -87.81 -40.33
N ARG A 69 23.88 -87.26 -41.53
CA ARG A 69 22.95 -86.36 -42.23
C ARG A 69 22.61 -86.93 -43.61
N ASP A 70 21.33 -87.03 -43.91
CA ASP A 70 20.87 -87.28 -45.28
C ASP A 70 20.99 -85.99 -46.09
N GLU A 71 21.79 -85.98 -47.16
CA GLU A 71 21.92 -84.83 -48.05
C GLU A 71 20.65 -84.55 -48.88
N SER A 72 19.77 -85.55 -49.07
CA SER A 72 18.60 -85.44 -49.93
C SER A 72 17.39 -84.77 -49.26
N SER A 73 17.16 -85.03 -47.97
CA SER A 73 16.18 -84.31 -47.13
C SER A 73 16.79 -83.21 -46.27
N GLY A 74 18.10 -83.25 -46.02
CA GLY A 74 18.81 -82.38 -45.10
C GLY A 74 18.71 -82.77 -43.61
N VAL A 75 17.97 -83.83 -43.28
CA VAL A 75 17.64 -84.29 -41.92
C VAL A 75 18.82 -85.04 -41.28
N TRP A 76 18.95 -84.94 -39.95
CA TRP A 76 19.93 -85.68 -39.16
C TRP A 76 19.32 -86.91 -38.49
N TYR A 77 20.15 -87.93 -38.31
CA TYR A 77 19.84 -89.18 -37.61
C TYR A 77 21.03 -89.55 -36.71
N TYR A 78 20.79 -90.28 -35.62
CA TYR A 78 21.86 -90.88 -34.84
C TYR A 78 21.81 -92.40 -34.98
N GLY A 79 22.84 -92.99 -35.57
CA GLY A 79 22.95 -94.44 -35.70
C GLY A 79 23.66 -95.09 -34.50
N LYS A 80 23.31 -96.33 -34.20
CA LYS A 80 24.02 -97.20 -33.23
C LYS A 80 23.77 -98.67 -33.52
N ASN A 81 24.82 -99.50 -33.50
CA ASN A 81 24.75 -100.93 -33.86
C ASN A 81 24.04 -101.19 -35.21
N GLY A 82 24.24 -100.31 -36.20
CA GLY A 82 23.64 -100.45 -37.53
C GLY A 82 22.14 -100.15 -37.62
N LYS A 83 21.57 -99.40 -36.66
CA LYS A 83 20.18 -98.90 -36.68
C LYS A 83 20.10 -97.44 -36.25
N HIS A 84 19.16 -96.68 -36.80
CA HIS A 84 18.80 -95.38 -36.21
C HIS A 84 18.28 -95.56 -34.78
N GLN A 85 18.60 -94.61 -33.91
CA GLN A 85 18.05 -94.52 -32.56
C GLN A 85 16.80 -93.65 -32.56
N THR A 86 15.89 -93.89 -31.63
CA THR A 86 14.61 -93.18 -31.50
C THR A 86 14.35 -92.77 -30.05
N GLY A 87 13.57 -91.72 -29.85
CA GLY A 87 13.29 -91.11 -28.56
C GLY A 87 14.32 -90.05 -28.14
N TRP A 88 14.44 -89.83 -26.82
CA TRP A 88 15.39 -88.89 -26.24
C TRP A 88 16.83 -89.42 -26.27
N LEU A 89 17.73 -88.66 -26.89
CA LEU A 89 19.17 -88.91 -26.91
C LEU A 89 19.89 -87.77 -26.16
N GLN A 90 20.84 -88.13 -25.28
CA GLN A 90 21.81 -87.17 -24.74
C GLN A 90 23.16 -87.35 -25.46
N SER A 91 23.70 -86.27 -26.03
CA SER A 91 24.98 -86.27 -26.77
C SER A 91 25.67 -84.90 -26.64
N GLY A 92 27.00 -84.85 -26.58
CA GLY A 92 27.74 -83.58 -26.41
C GLY A 92 27.38 -82.74 -25.16
N GLY A 93 26.66 -83.32 -24.19
CA GLY A 93 26.07 -82.63 -23.03
C GLY A 93 24.63 -82.14 -23.23
N TYR A 94 24.13 -82.13 -24.46
CA TYR A 94 22.79 -81.64 -24.83
C TYR A 94 21.78 -82.78 -25.04
N TRP A 95 20.49 -82.45 -24.98
CA TRP A 95 19.40 -83.36 -25.33
C TRP A 95 18.90 -83.13 -26.76
N TYR A 96 18.46 -84.21 -27.40
CA TYR A 96 17.94 -84.25 -28.76
C TYR A 96 16.74 -85.20 -28.80
N TRP A 97 15.76 -84.94 -29.67
CA TRP A 97 14.64 -85.84 -29.93
C TRP A 97 14.73 -86.45 -31.33
N LEU A 98 14.75 -87.78 -31.39
CA LEU A 98 14.82 -88.57 -32.61
C LEU A 98 13.47 -89.24 -32.83
N ASP A 99 12.69 -88.77 -33.81
CA ASP A 99 11.28 -89.09 -33.95
C ASP A 99 11.02 -90.59 -34.20
N PRO A 100 10.37 -91.32 -33.24
CA PRO A 100 10.07 -92.74 -33.41
C PRO A 100 9.08 -93.04 -34.55
N ALA A 101 8.27 -92.06 -34.98
CA ALA A 101 7.34 -92.22 -36.10
C ALA A 101 8.03 -92.05 -37.47
N ASN A 102 9.18 -91.36 -37.51
CA ASN A 102 9.93 -91.02 -38.72
C ASN A 102 11.35 -91.63 -38.71
N ASP A 103 11.46 -92.89 -38.27
CA ASP A 103 12.70 -93.70 -38.23
C ASP A 103 13.92 -93.03 -37.56
N GLY A 104 13.69 -92.22 -36.52
CA GLY A 104 14.74 -91.53 -35.78
C GLY A 104 15.18 -90.20 -36.39
N ALA A 105 14.40 -89.61 -37.29
CA ALA A 105 14.61 -88.26 -37.80
C ALA A 105 14.68 -87.24 -36.64
N MET A 106 15.80 -86.52 -36.54
CA MET A 106 16.01 -85.50 -35.52
C MET A 106 15.05 -84.32 -35.73
N GLN A 107 14.26 -84.00 -34.71
CA GLN A 107 13.35 -82.85 -34.74
C GLN A 107 14.09 -81.54 -34.42
N THR A 108 13.68 -80.46 -35.10
CA THR A 108 14.23 -79.11 -34.99
C THR A 108 13.08 -78.10 -35.05
N GLY A 109 13.21 -76.95 -34.37
CA GLY A 109 12.11 -76.02 -34.22
C GLY A 109 11.13 -76.49 -33.13
N TYR A 110 9.86 -76.11 -33.25
CA TYR A 110 8.78 -76.54 -32.36
C TYR A 110 8.34 -77.99 -32.67
N PHE A 111 8.27 -78.86 -31.66
CA PHE A 111 7.70 -80.20 -31.78
C PHE A 111 6.98 -80.65 -30.51
N ASN A 112 6.10 -81.63 -30.64
CA ASN A 112 5.35 -82.23 -29.54
C ASN A 112 5.83 -83.66 -29.29
N VAL A 113 5.95 -84.06 -28.02
CA VAL A 113 6.21 -85.44 -27.60
C VAL A 113 5.06 -85.93 -26.74
N THR A 114 4.42 -87.02 -27.16
CA THR A 114 3.37 -87.70 -26.39
C THR A 114 3.96 -88.94 -25.71
N ASP A 115 3.76 -89.07 -24.40
CA ASP A 115 4.21 -90.22 -23.63
C ASP A 115 3.29 -91.45 -23.80
N ALA A 116 3.71 -92.60 -23.27
CA ALA A 116 2.92 -93.84 -23.33
C ALA A 116 1.64 -93.82 -22.47
N GLY A 117 1.42 -92.79 -21.65
CA GLY A 117 0.17 -92.52 -20.94
C GLY A 117 -0.79 -91.60 -21.70
N GLY A 118 -0.37 -91.01 -22.83
CA GLY A 118 -1.14 -90.06 -23.62
C GLY A 118 -0.94 -88.59 -23.22
N SER A 119 0.02 -88.28 -22.34
CA SER A 119 0.38 -86.91 -21.96
C SER A 119 1.27 -86.30 -23.04
N THR A 120 0.87 -85.16 -23.62
CA THR A 120 1.68 -84.43 -24.60
C THR A 120 2.38 -83.25 -23.94
N ALA A 121 3.69 -83.13 -24.14
CA ALA A 121 4.47 -81.94 -23.81
C ALA A 121 5.10 -81.35 -25.08
N SER A 122 5.19 -80.02 -25.10
CA SER A 122 5.71 -79.23 -26.21
C SER A 122 7.16 -78.86 -25.96
N PHE A 123 7.99 -78.89 -26.99
CA PHE A 123 9.44 -78.69 -26.92
C PHE A 123 9.91 -77.79 -28.07
N TYR A 124 11.06 -77.15 -27.89
CA TYR A 124 11.76 -76.46 -28.97
C TYR A 124 13.22 -76.91 -29.01
N ALA A 125 13.69 -77.31 -30.20
CA ALA A 125 15.09 -77.62 -30.47
C ALA A 125 15.69 -76.60 -31.45
N ASN A 126 17.00 -76.35 -31.36
CA ASN A 126 17.66 -75.35 -32.18
C ASN A 126 17.54 -75.65 -33.69
N ASP A 127 16.92 -74.74 -34.41
CA ASP A 127 16.68 -74.72 -35.86
C ASP A 127 17.81 -73.99 -36.63
N GLY A 128 18.89 -73.61 -35.95
CA GLY A 128 20.06 -72.90 -36.49
C GLY A 128 20.19 -71.46 -36.01
N ASN A 129 19.29 -70.99 -35.15
CA ASN A 129 19.17 -69.60 -34.71
C ASN A 129 19.79 -69.30 -33.31
N ALA A 130 20.60 -70.20 -32.75
CA ALA A 130 21.25 -70.02 -31.45
C ALA A 130 22.65 -70.62 -31.35
N ALA A 131 23.34 -70.30 -30.24
CA ALA A 131 24.70 -70.73 -29.91
C ALA A 131 24.82 -72.15 -29.31
N THR A 132 23.69 -72.84 -29.09
CA THR A 132 23.68 -74.29 -28.84
C THR A 132 23.90 -75.06 -30.15
N PRO A 133 24.24 -76.36 -30.14
CA PRO A 133 24.31 -77.15 -31.37
C PRO A 133 22.97 -77.18 -32.12
N PHE A 134 23.00 -77.35 -33.44
CA PHE A 134 21.81 -77.60 -34.25
C PHE A 134 21.09 -78.87 -33.76
N GLY A 135 19.77 -78.84 -33.59
CA GLY A 135 18.98 -79.92 -33.01
C GLY A 135 19.01 -80.04 -31.48
N ALA A 136 19.86 -79.29 -30.78
CA ALA A 136 19.91 -79.32 -29.32
C ALA A 136 18.65 -78.68 -28.72
N LEU A 137 18.06 -79.35 -27.73
CA LEU A 137 16.94 -78.86 -26.93
C LEU A 137 17.34 -77.64 -26.09
N TYR A 138 16.51 -76.60 -26.10
CA TYR A 138 16.67 -75.46 -25.18
C TYR A 138 16.26 -75.87 -23.75
N GLN A 139 16.95 -75.40 -22.72
CA GLN A 139 16.66 -75.71 -21.31
C GLN A 139 16.98 -74.52 -20.39
N ASN A 140 16.11 -74.24 -19.42
CA ASN A 140 16.22 -73.12 -18.47
C ASN A 140 16.48 -71.74 -19.11
N CYS A 141 15.90 -71.47 -20.28
CA CYS A 141 16.21 -70.26 -21.04
C CYS A 141 15.05 -69.73 -21.88
N TRP A 142 15.09 -68.42 -22.12
CA TRP A 142 14.30 -67.76 -23.16
C TRP A 142 14.88 -68.05 -24.53
N LEU A 143 14.02 -68.40 -25.49
CA LEU A 143 14.35 -68.65 -26.88
C LEU A 143 13.40 -67.88 -27.81
N ARG A 144 13.84 -67.60 -29.04
CA ARG A 144 13.07 -66.84 -30.02
C ARG A 144 13.10 -67.52 -31.38
N ASN A 145 11.93 -67.78 -31.97
CA ASN A 145 11.86 -68.42 -33.30
C ASN A 145 12.10 -67.44 -34.45
N SER A 146 12.14 -67.97 -35.68
CA SER A 146 12.25 -67.23 -36.94
C SER A 146 11.23 -66.09 -37.09
N ASP A 147 10.00 -66.32 -36.65
CA ASP A 147 8.88 -65.39 -36.79
C ASP A 147 8.95 -64.27 -35.73
N GLY A 148 9.88 -64.40 -34.78
CA GLY A 148 10.12 -63.44 -33.73
C GLY A 148 9.32 -63.66 -32.44
N ASN A 149 8.60 -64.78 -32.33
CA ASN A 149 7.88 -65.19 -31.12
C ASN A 149 8.87 -65.67 -30.05
N TRP A 150 8.61 -65.30 -28.80
CA TRP A 150 9.39 -65.72 -27.63
C TRP A 150 8.72 -66.90 -26.92
N PHE A 151 9.54 -67.82 -26.42
CA PHE A 151 9.13 -68.96 -25.59
C PHE A 151 10.14 -69.10 -24.43
N TYR A 152 9.75 -69.78 -23.36
CA TYR A 152 10.67 -70.17 -22.30
C TYR A 152 10.70 -71.69 -22.16
N ALA A 153 11.89 -72.29 -22.21
CA ALA A 153 12.11 -73.70 -21.97
C ALA A 153 12.46 -73.95 -20.50
N ASN A 154 11.75 -74.86 -19.85
CA ASN A 154 11.95 -75.25 -18.46
C ASN A 154 13.20 -76.11 -18.28
N ALA A 155 13.43 -76.62 -17.06
CA ALA A 155 14.56 -77.50 -16.77
C ALA A 155 14.51 -78.83 -17.55
N GLY A 156 13.32 -79.35 -17.86
CA GLY A 156 13.15 -80.52 -18.75
C GLY A 156 13.26 -80.19 -20.24
N GLY A 157 13.37 -78.91 -20.60
CA GLY A 157 13.30 -78.40 -21.97
C GLY A 157 11.88 -78.33 -22.55
N ASP A 158 10.90 -78.78 -21.78
CA ASP A 158 9.47 -78.56 -22.01
C ASP A 158 9.15 -77.05 -21.99
N LEU A 159 8.26 -76.61 -22.87
CA LEU A 159 7.90 -75.20 -22.98
C LEU A 159 6.91 -74.78 -21.90
N ALA A 160 7.22 -73.67 -21.21
CA ALA A 160 6.37 -73.11 -20.18
C ALA A 160 4.98 -72.71 -20.71
N ALA A 161 3.98 -72.75 -19.82
CA ALA A 161 2.59 -72.43 -20.10
C ALA A 161 1.97 -71.70 -18.91
N GLY A 162 1.19 -70.65 -19.17
CA GLY A 162 0.61 -69.80 -18.14
C GLY A 162 1.63 -68.84 -17.51
N TRP A 163 1.46 -68.56 -16.21
CA TRP A 163 2.30 -67.60 -15.48
C TRP A 163 3.69 -68.17 -15.14
N LEU A 164 4.73 -67.47 -15.58
CA LEU A 164 6.13 -67.75 -15.32
C LEU A 164 6.75 -66.61 -14.49
N TYR A 165 7.45 -66.94 -13.42
CA TYR A 165 8.25 -65.98 -12.64
C TYR A 165 9.74 -66.19 -12.91
N GLN A 166 10.42 -65.15 -13.39
CA GLN A 166 11.85 -65.18 -13.71
C GLN A 166 12.52 -63.87 -13.30
N ASN A 167 13.65 -63.94 -12.59
CA ASN A 167 14.50 -62.80 -12.22
C ASN A 167 13.73 -61.58 -11.67
N GLY A 168 12.80 -61.83 -10.75
CA GLY A 168 11.98 -60.78 -10.12
C GLY A 168 10.69 -60.41 -10.88
N THR A 169 10.53 -60.87 -12.12
CA THR A 169 9.49 -60.43 -13.07
C THR A 169 8.51 -61.56 -13.41
N TRP A 170 7.22 -61.21 -13.55
CA TRP A 170 6.20 -62.12 -14.06
C TRP A 170 6.01 -61.97 -15.57
N TYR A 171 5.85 -63.09 -16.26
CA TYR A 171 5.58 -63.24 -17.69
C TYR A 171 4.39 -64.19 -17.87
N TYR A 172 3.70 -64.12 -19.01
CA TYR A 172 2.64 -65.06 -19.36
C TYR A 172 2.91 -65.72 -20.71
N LEU A 173 2.98 -67.05 -20.73
CA LEU A 173 3.06 -67.87 -21.93
C LEU A 173 1.65 -68.39 -22.25
N ASP A 174 1.21 -68.30 -23.50
CA ASP A 174 -0.09 -68.84 -23.89
C ASP A 174 -0.14 -70.37 -23.70
N PRO A 175 -1.12 -70.95 -22.98
CA PRO A 175 -1.13 -72.38 -22.67
C PRO A 175 -1.34 -73.36 -23.83
N VAL A 176 -1.56 -72.88 -25.07
CA VAL A 176 -1.77 -73.74 -26.25
C VAL A 176 -0.63 -73.62 -27.26
N SER A 177 -0.13 -72.41 -27.47
CA SER A 177 0.96 -72.10 -28.40
C SER A 177 2.32 -71.93 -27.73
N HIS A 178 2.37 -71.83 -26.40
CA HIS A 178 3.55 -71.53 -25.58
C HIS A 178 4.23 -70.18 -25.86
N VAL A 179 3.63 -69.33 -26.72
CA VAL A 179 4.16 -68.01 -27.07
C VAL A 179 3.96 -67.03 -25.93
N MET A 180 5.03 -66.31 -25.57
CA MET A 180 5.01 -65.21 -24.61
C MET A 180 4.10 -64.08 -25.08
N GLN A 181 3.14 -63.71 -24.25
CA GLN A 181 2.16 -62.67 -24.55
C GLN A 181 2.69 -61.27 -24.17
N VAL A 182 2.33 -60.30 -25.00
CA VAL A 182 2.61 -58.87 -24.81
C VAL A 182 1.32 -58.07 -25.00
N GLY A 183 1.23 -56.88 -24.38
CA GLY A 183 0.01 -56.08 -24.38
C GLY A 183 -1.03 -56.58 -23.37
N PHE A 184 -2.31 -56.44 -23.70
CA PHE A 184 -3.41 -56.84 -22.82
C PHE A 184 -3.71 -58.34 -22.90
N VAL A 185 -3.67 -59.03 -21.76
CA VAL A 185 -4.04 -60.45 -21.64
C VAL A 185 -5.30 -60.56 -20.78
N ASN A 186 -6.36 -61.17 -21.35
CA ASN A 186 -7.61 -61.44 -20.65
C ASN A 186 -7.58 -62.88 -20.10
N LEU A 187 -7.58 -63.05 -18.77
CA LEU A 187 -7.70 -64.35 -18.11
C LEU A 187 -9.03 -64.43 -17.34
N GLY A 188 -9.47 -65.64 -17.00
CA GLY A 188 -10.65 -65.85 -16.14
C GLY A 188 -10.54 -65.24 -14.74
N SER A 189 -9.32 -64.88 -14.31
CA SER A 189 -9.03 -64.18 -13.05
C SER A 189 -8.99 -62.65 -13.16
N GLY A 190 -9.05 -62.08 -14.37
CA GLY A 190 -8.92 -60.65 -14.61
C GLY A 190 -8.17 -60.30 -15.91
N LYS A 191 -8.05 -59.01 -16.20
CA LYS A 191 -7.25 -58.49 -17.32
C LYS A 191 -5.91 -57.99 -16.79
N TYR A 192 -4.84 -58.26 -17.53
CA TYR A 192 -3.45 -57.94 -17.17
C TYR A 192 -2.81 -57.15 -18.32
N TYR A 193 -1.73 -56.41 -18.03
CA TYR A 193 -0.91 -55.78 -19.06
C TYR A 193 0.55 -56.21 -18.93
N LEU A 194 1.07 -56.78 -20.01
CA LEU A 194 2.45 -57.20 -20.20
C LEU A 194 3.09 -56.17 -21.15
N ASP A 195 4.28 -55.65 -20.85
CA ASP A 195 4.93 -54.68 -21.75
C ASP A 195 5.58 -55.35 -22.98
N ALA A 196 6.28 -54.58 -23.82
CA ALA A 196 6.94 -55.07 -25.03
C ALA A 196 8.05 -56.11 -24.80
N SER A 197 8.51 -56.29 -23.55
CA SER A 197 9.43 -57.37 -23.14
C SER A 197 8.71 -58.60 -22.56
N GLY A 198 7.37 -58.58 -22.49
CA GLY A 198 6.55 -59.59 -21.81
C GLY A 198 6.45 -59.40 -20.30
N ALA A 199 7.07 -58.36 -19.73
CA ALA A 199 7.07 -58.11 -18.30
C ALA A 199 5.73 -57.55 -17.81
N MET A 200 5.10 -58.24 -16.86
CA MET A 200 3.84 -57.82 -16.24
C MET A 200 4.01 -56.50 -15.49
N LYS A 201 3.15 -55.52 -15.80
CA LYS A 201 3.12 -54.23 -15.09
C LYS A 201 2.24 -54.27 -13.85
N THR A 202 2.65 -53.48 -12.85
CA THR A 202 1.92 -53.21 -11.61
C THR A 202 1.94 -51.71 -11.33
N GLY A 203 0.94 -51.16 -10.65
CA GLY A 203 0.82 -49.73 -10.38
C GLY A 203 0.19 -48.95 -11.54
N TRP A 204 0.55 -47.67 -11.67
CA TRP A 204 0.04 -46.79 -12.73
C TRP A 204 0.68 -47.12 -14.09
N ILE A 205 -0.15 -47.24 -15.12
CA ILE A 205 0.25 -47.53 -16.51
C ILE A 205 -0.43 -46.51 -17.43
N LEU A 206 0.32 -45.89 -18.35
CA LEU A 206 -0.18 -44.96 -19.36
C LEU A 206 -0.05 -45.59 -20.75
N LEU A 207 -1.17 -45.77 -21.45
CA LEU A 207 -1.24 -46.37 -22.79
C LEU A 207 -2.16 -45.52 -23.67
N ASP A 208 -1.67 -45.07 -24.82
CA ASP A 208 -2.44 -44.31 -25.82
C ASP A 208 -3.21 -43.10 -25.25
N GLY A 209 -2.61 -42.44 -24.25
CA GLY A 209 -3.20 -41.29 -23.52
C GLY A 209 -4.10 -41.66 -22.33
N ASN A 210 -4.48 -42.92 -22.19
CA ASN A 210 -5.35 -43.44 -21.14
C ASN A 210 -4.54 -43.99 -19.96
N TRP A 211 -4.98 -43.67 -18.73
CA TRP A 211 -4.38 -44.21 -17.51
C TRP A 211 -5.10 -45.48 -17.05
N TYR A 212 -4.33 -46.42 -16.53
CA TYR A 212 -4.78 -47.68 -15.95
C TYR A 212 -4.08 -47.90 -14.62
N TRP A 213 -4.69 -48.66 -13.71
CA TRP A 213 -4.06 -49.11 -12.48
C TRP A 213 -4.08 -50.64 -12.40
N ALA A 214 -2.90 -51.24 -12.25
CA ALA A 214 -2.73 -52.65 -11.92
C ALA A 214 -2.42 -52.80 -10.41
N TYR A 215 -3.06 -53.76 -9.76
CA TYR A 215 -2.70 -54.14 -8.38
C TYR A 215 -1.30 -54.78 -8.32
N SER A 216 -0.81 -55.09 -7.11
CA SER A 216 0.42 -55.87 -6.93
C SER A 216 0.36 -57.28 -7.52
N SER A 217 -0.84 -57.80 -7.79
CA SER A 217 -1.07 -59.04 -8.54
C SER A 217 -1.04 -58.86 -10.07
N GLY A 218 -0.82 -57.64 -10.58
CA GLY A 218 -0.86 -57.31 -12.02
C GLY A 218 -2.27 -57.21 -12.64
N ALA A 219 -3.30 -57.64 -11.92
CA ALA A 219 -4.68 -57.50 -12.37
C ALA A 219 -5.07 -56.01 -12.44
N LEU A 220 -5.66 -55.60 -13.55
CA LEU A 220 -6.14 -54.24 -13.78
C LEU A 220 -7.44 -53.97 -13.01
N ALA A 221 -7.55 -52.78 -12.44
CA ALA A 221 -8.70 -52.37 -11.66
C ALA A 221 -9.88 -51.90 -12.53
N SER A 222 -11.08 -52.00 -11.96
CA SER A 222 -12.35 -51.57 -12.54
C SER A 222 -13.19 -50.82 -11.48
N SER A 223 -14.17 -50.05 -11.93
CA SER A 223 -15.12 -49.31 -11.10
C SER A 223 -14.44 -48.35 -10.11
N TRP A 224 -15.10 -48.03 -9.00
CA TRP A 224 -14.61 -47.16 -7.93
C TRP A 224 -13.37 -47.73 -7.23
N GLN A 225 -12.29 -46.94 -7.17
CA GLN A 225 -11.05 -47.28 -6.49
C GLN A 225 -10.55 -46.15 -5.59
N SER A 226 -9.79 -46.51 -4.55
CA SER A 226 -9.12 -45.56 -3.65
C SER A 226 -7.62 -45.84 -3.65
N ILE A 227 -6.82 -44.95 -4.25
CA ILE A 227 -5.39 -45.15 -4.51
C ILE A 227 -4.66 -43.91 -3.98
N GLY A 228 -3.66 -44.11 -3.09
CA GLY A 228 -2.89 -42.99 -2.52
C GLY A 228 -3.69 -41.96 -1.70
N GLY A 229 -4.94 -42.29 -1.32
CA GLY A 229 -5.87 -41.38 -0.64
C GLY A 229 -6.80 -40.60 -1.58
N ALA A 230 -6.56 -40.63 -2.90
CA ALA A 230 -7.48 -40.10 -3.90
C ALA A 230 -8.48 -41.18 -4.37
N ARG A 231 -9.66 -40.75 -4.82
CA ARG A 231 -10.69 -41.63 -5.41
C ARG A 231 -10.72 -41.52 -6.92
N TYR A 232 -10.76 -42.67 -7.58
CA TYR A 232 -10.75 -42.85 -9.02
C TYR A 232 -11.95 -43.71 -9.45
N TYR A 233 -12.29 -43.63 -10.73
CA TYR A 233 -13.18 -44.59 -11.37
C TYR A 233 -12.49 -45.10 -12.65
N PHE A 234 -12.48 -46.43 -12.82
CA PHE A 234 -12.00 -47.09 -14.02
C PHE A 234 -13.19 -47.70 -14.74
N ASP A 235 -13.31 -47.47 -16.04
CA ASP A 235 -14.38 -48.02 -16.87
C ASP A 235 -14.47 -49.55 -16.73
N PRO A 236 -15.62 -50.14 -16.31
CA PRO A 236 -15.78 -51.59 -16.26
C PRO A 236 -15.57 -52.32 -17.59
N GLN A 237 -15.65 -51.63 -18.74
CA GLN A 237 -15.46 -52.21 -20.07
C GLN A 237 -14.02 -52.09 -20.58
N THR A 238 -13.47 -50.87 -20.68
CA THR A 238 -12.11 -50.65 -21.21
C THR A 238 -11.01 -50.79 -20.16
N LEU A 239 -11.34 -50.63 -18.87
CA LEU A 239 -10.46 -50.45 -17.71
C LEU A 239 -9.67 -49.12 -17.69
N ALA A 240 -9.98 -48.17 -18.58
CA ALA A 240 -9.37 -46.84 -18.57
C ALA A 240 -9.92 -45.98 -17.43
N MET A 241 -9.06 -45.17 -16.81
CA MET A 241 -9.42 -44.17 -15.80
C MET A 241 -10.26 -43.05 -16.43
N PHE A 242 -11.42 -42.76 -15.85
CA PHE A 242 -12.27 -41.64 -16.26
C PHE A 242 -11.58 -40.28 -16.08
N LYS A 243 -11.89 -39.34 -16.98
CA LYS A 243 -11.44 -37.93 -16.99
C LYS A 243 -12.54 -37.04 -17.58
N GLY A 244 -12.67 -35.82 -17.07
CA GLY A 244 -13.82 -34.96 -17.38
C GLY A 244 -15.07 -35.39 -16.61
N ARG A 245 -16.24 -34.95 -17.08
CA ARG A 245 -17.53 -35.24 -16.45
C ARG A 245 -18.13 -36.57 -16.91
N HIS A 246 -18.50 -37.42 -15.97
CA HIS A 246 -19.18 -38.70 -16.19
C HIS A 246 -20.32 -38.90 -15.19
N ASP A 247 -21.45 -39.42 -15.66
CA ASP A 247 -22.57 -39.81 -14.80
C ASP A 247 -22.41 -41.27 -14.33
N ILE A 248 -22.40 -41.47 -13.01
CA ILE A 248 -22.19 -42.76 -12.36
C ILE A 248 -23.29 -42.95 -11.31
N ASP A 249 -24.04 -44.05 -11.40
CA ASP A 249 -25.13 -44.41 -10.48
C ASP A 249 -26.18 -43.27 -10.29
N GLY A 250 -26.42 -42.49 -11.35
CA GLY A 250 -27.35 -41.35 -11.36
C GLY A 250 -26.81 -40.05 -10.77
N SER A 251 -25.51 -39.96 -10.49
CA SER A 251 -24.83 -38.75 -10.02
C SER A 251 -23.72 -38.32 -10.99
N SER A 252 -23.65 -37.03 -11.30
CA SER A 252 -22.60 -36.48 -12.17
C SER A 252 -21.32 -36.20 -11.38
N TYR A 253 -20.19 -36.75 -11.84
CA TYR A 253 -18.87 -36.59 -11.21
C TYR A 253 -17.85 -36.06 -12.22
N ILE A 254 -17.05 -35.09 -11.79
CA ILE A 254 -15.92 -34.55 -12.55
C ILE A 254 -14.62 -35.22 -12.05
N PHE A 255 -13.86 -35.79 -12.97
CA PHE A 255 -12.54 -36.39 -12.73
C PHE A 255 -11.44 -35.53 -13.39
N GLY A 256 -10.48 -35.08 -12.59
CA GLY A 256 -9.24 -34.48 -13.11
C GLY A 256 -8.13 -35.53 -13.32
N ASP A 257 -6.92 -35.06 -13.61
CA ASP A 257 -5.75 -35.94 -13.83
C ASP A 257 -5.39 -36.85 -12.65
N TYR A 258 -5.85 -36.51 -11.44
CA TYR A 258 -5.58 -37.22 -10.19
C TYR A 258 -6.84 -37.78 -9.51
N GLY A 259 -7.88 -38.09 -10.29
CA GLY A 259 -9.14 -38.64 -9.79
C GLY A 259 -10.21 -37.57 -9.55
N LEU A 260 -11.14 -37.80 -8.62
CA LEU A 260 -12.27 -36.89 -8.35
C LEU A 260 -11.81 -35.44 -8.08
N ALA A 261 -12.26 -34.52 -8.93
CA ALA A 261 -11.86 -33.12 -8.89
C ALA A 261 -12.22 -32.46 -7.55
N SER A 262 -11.28 -31.73 -6.95
CA SER A 262 -11.47 -31.07 -5.66
C SER A 262 -10.72 -29.73 -5.65
N GLY A 263 -11.42 -28.65 -5.29
CA GLY A 263 -10.96 -27.28 -5.56
C GLY A 263 -11.34 -26.82 -6.97
N TRP A 264 -10.61 -25.85 -7.52
CA TRP A 264 -10.86 -25.35 -8.87
C TRP A 264 -10.52 -26.40 -9.95
N TYR A 265 -11.46 -26.63 -10.85
CA TYR A 265 -11.32 -27.44 -12.05
C TYR A 265 -11.69 -26.62 -13.29
N LYS A 266 -11.06 -26.89 -14.43
CA LYS A 266 -11.35 -26.24 -15.71
C LYS A 266 -11.79 -27.27 -16.74
N ASP A 267 -12.93 -27.05 -17.38
CA ASP A 267 -13.44 -27.87 -18.47
C ASP A 267 -13.50 -27.05 -19.76
N GLY A 268 -12.54 -27.27 -20.67
CA GLY A 268 -12.37 -26.45 -21.88
C GLY A 268 -12.14 -24.96 -21.56
N ALA A 269 -13.18 -24.16 -21.72
CA ALA A 269 -13.19 -22.73 -21.37
C ALA A 269 -13.74 -22.44 -19.95
N ASP A 270 -14.64 -23.28 -19.45
CA ASP A 270 -15.41 -23.08 -18.23
C ASP A 270 -14.62 -23.45 -16.97
N TRP A 271 -14.94 -22.81 -15.85
CA TRP A 271 -14.39 -23.14 -14.52
C TRP A 271 -15.48 -23.62 -13.58
N TYR A 272 -15.12 -24.56 -12.69
CA TYR A 272 -16.00 -25.12 -11.67
C TYR A 272 -15.25 -25.20 -10.34
N TYR A 273 -15.94 -25.04 -9.21
CA TYR A 273 -15.38 -25.33 -7.89
C TYR A 273 -15.91 -26.67 -7.38
N CYS A 274 -15.08 -27.71 -7.39
CA CYS A 274 -15.47 -29.08 -7.10
C CYS A 274 -15.17 -29.50 -5.65
N SER A 275 -15.92 -30.49 -5.16
CA SER A 275 -15.67 -31.17 -3.89
C SER A 275 -15.98 -32.66 -4.06
N ASN A 276 -14.94 -33.52 -4.04
CA ASN A 276 -15.08 -34.96 -4.36
C ASN A 276 -15.78 -35.21 -5.71
N GLY A 277 -15.41 -34.43 -6.73
CA GLY A 277 -15.93 -34.49 -8.09
C GLY A 277 -17.29 -33.82 -8.32
N ILE A 278 -18.01 -33.44 -7.26
CA ILE A 278 -19.30 -32.74 -7.38
C ILE A 278 -19.05 -31.23 -7.49
N ALA A 279 -19.59 -30.58 -8.52
CA ALA A 279 -19.51 -29.13 -8.68
C ALA A 279 -20.38 -28.40 -7.62
N ALA A 280 -19.86 -27.33 -7.04
CA ALA A 280 -20.64 -26.43 -6.19
C ALA A 280 -21.53 -25.51 -7.05
N THR A 281 -22.66 -25.09 -6.49
CA THR A 281 -23.61 -24.15 -7.10
C THR A 281 -23.95 -23.01 -6.12
N GLY A 282 -24.38 -21.87 -6.65
CA GLY A 282 -24.64 -20.65 -5.90
C GLY A 282 -23.38 -19.91 -5.47
N TRP A 283 -23.49 -19.11 -4.40
CA TRP A 283 -22.39 -18.31 -3.86
C TRP A 283 -21.38 -19.16 -3.10
N LYS A 284 -20.09 -19.02 -3.45
CA LYS A 284 -18.97 -19.72 -2.82
C LYS A 284 -17.86 -18.75 -2.40
N LEU A 285 -17.49 -18.79 -1.13
CA LEU A 285 -16.29 -18.15 -0.61
C LEU A 285 -15.08 -19.10 -0.82
N VAL A 286 -14.04 -18.63 -1.49
CA VAL A 286 -12.77 -19.34 -1.70
C VAL A 286 -11.62 -18.37 -1.42
N ASN A 287 -10.72 -18.71 -0.49
CA ASN A 287 -9.52 -17.92 -0.15
C ASN A 287 -9.78 -16.43 0.16
N GLY A 288 -10.97 -16.09 0.67
CA GLY A 288 -11.39 -14.71 0.99
C GLY A 288 -12.12 -13.96 -0.14
N ALA A 289 -12.19 -14.53 -1.34
CA ALA A 289 -12.96 -13.99 -2.47
C ALA A 289 -14.28 -14.74 -2.67
N TRP A 290 -15.34 -14.01 -3.00
CA TRP A 290 -16.64 -14.60 -3.38
C TRP A 290 -16.72 -14.83 -4.89
N TYR A 291 -17.30 -15.97 -5.24
CA TYR A 291 -17.57 -16.42 -6.61
C TYR A 291 -19.03 -16.86 -6.70
N TYR A 292 -19.64 -16.72 -7.87
CA TYR A 292 -20.95 -17.32 -8.15
C TYR A 292 -20.78 -18.48 -9.14
N LEU A 293 -21.25 -19.67 -8.76
CA LEU A 293 -21.26 -20.87 -9.60
C LEU A 293 -22.70 -21.11 -10.04
N ASP A 294 -23.03 -20.80 -11.30
CA ASP A 294 -24.41 -20.72 -11.76
C ASP A 294 -25.16 -22.07 -11.64
N PRO A 295 -26.22 -22.15 -10.82
CA PRO A 295 -27.05 -23.36 -10.70
C PRO A 295 -27.77 -23.72 -12.01
N ALA A 296 -28.11 -22.73 -12.85
CA ALA A 296 -28.77 -22.98 -14.14
C ALA A 296 -27.81 -23.58 -15.19
N SER A 297 -26.51 -23.35 -15.01
CA SER A 297 -25.42 -23.86 -15.85
C SER A 297 -24.55 -24.90 -15.13
N ASP A 298 -25.14 -25.74 -14.26
CA ASP A 298 -24.46 -26.90 -13.64
C ASP A 298 -23.13 -26.55 -12.92
N GLY A 299 -23.12 -25.41 -12.21
CA GLY A 299 -22.00 -24.97 -11.39
C GLY A 299 -20.86 -24.26 -12.13
N LYS A 300 -21.08 -23.84 -13.38
CA LYS A 300 -20.12 -22.98 -14.10
C LYS A 300 -19.89 -21.66 -13.37
N MET A 301 -18.63 -21.27 -13.20
CA MET A 301 -18.23 -19.98 -12.64
C MET A 301 -18.70 -18.82 -13.52
N PHE A 302 -19.52 -17.96 -12.96
CA PHE A 302 -20.07 -16.80 -13.66
C PHE A 302 -19.06 -15.64 -13.71
N VAL A 303 -19.05 -14.91 -14.82
CA VAL A 303 -18.25 -13.69 -15.03
C VAL A 303 -19.12 -12.59 -15.67
N GLY A 304 -18.83 -11.33 -15.37
CA GLY A 304 -19.60 -10.18 -15.85
C GLY A 304 -20.73 -9.77 -14.91
N TYR A 305 -21.76 -9.12 -15.47
CA TYR A 305 -22.92 -8.62 -14.75
C TYR A 305 -23.91 -9.76 -14.44
N LEU A 306 -24.22 -9.95 -13.16
CA LEU A 306 -25.12 -10.98 -12.65
C LEU A 306 -26.31 -10.33 -11.94
N ASP A 307 -27.51 -10.50 -12.48
CA ASP A 307 -28.76 -10.10 -11.82
C ASP A 307 -29.40 -11.33 -11.15
N LEU A 308 -29.70 -11.23 -9.86
CA LEU A 308 -30.40 -12.25 -9.08
C LEU A 308 -31.82 -11.82 -8.67
N GLY A 309 -32.37 -10.78 -9.31
CA GLY A 309 -33.70 -10.20 -9.10
C GLY A 309 -33.84 -9.39 -7.79
N ASN A 310 -33.18 -9.84 -6.73
CA ASN A 310 -33.12 -9.16 -5.43
C ASN A 310 -32.02 -8.09 -5.39
N ALA A 311 -30.96 -8.27 -6.17
CA ALA A 311 -29.80 -7.39 -6.32
C ALA A 311 -28.97 -7.82 -7.54
N ALA A 312 -28.32 -6.85 -8.17
CA ALA A 312 -27.29 -7.08 -9.18
C ALA A 312 -25.88 -7.11 -8.56
N TYR A 313 -24.96 -7.81 -9.22
CA TYR A 313 -23.57 -8.02 -8.83
C TYR A 313 -22.67 -7.92 -10.07
N TYR A 314 -21.39 -7.60 -9.87
CA TYR A 314 -20.38 -7.73 -10.94
C TYR A 314 -19.29 -8.72 -10.52
N LEU A 315 -19.06 -9.73 -11.34
CA LEU A 315 -17.97 -10.70 -11.22
C LEU A 315 -16.89 -10.31 -12.24
N ASN A 316 -15.65 -10.12 -11.82
CA ASN A 316 -14.56 -9.77 -12.73
C ASN A 316 -14.18 -10.96 -13.66
N PRO A 317 -13.29 -10.79 -14.65
CA PRO A 317 -12.91 -11.88 -15.57
C PRO A 317 -12.28 -13.13 -14.92
N ASN A 318 -11.89 -13.07 -13.65
CA ASN A 318 -11.43 -14.22 -12.86
C ASN A 318 -12.54 -14.81 -11.96
N GLY A 319 -13.80 -14.42 -12.16
CA GLY A 319 -14.97 -14.85 -11.38
C GLY A 319 -15.11 -14.22 -9.99
N VAL A 320 -14.23 -13.30 -9.61
CA VAL A 320 -14.25 -12.68 -8.28
C VAL A 320 -15.26 -11.54 -8.23
N MET A 321 -16.17 -11.61 -7.27
CA MET A 321 -17.16 -10.57 -6.97
C MET A 321 -16.50 -9.24 -6.58
N ALA A 322 -16.95 -8.16 -7.23
CA ALA A 322 -16.54 -6.80 -6.92
C ALA A 322 -16.98 -6.35 -5.52
N VAL A 323 -16.13 -5.55 -4.88
CA VAL A 323 -16.45 -4.72 -3.71
C VAL A 323 -15.72 -3.39 -3.91
N GLY A 324 -16.43 -2.27 -3.80
CA GLY A 324 -15.94 -0.98 -4.26
C GLY A 324 -15.99 -0.83 -5.79
N TRP A 325 -15.29 0.19 -6.30
CA TRP A 325 -15.30 0.56 -7.71
C TRP A 325 -14.71 -0.54 -8.59
N ALA A 326 -15.47 -1.00 -9.58
CA ALA A 326 -15.06 -2.04 -10.51
C ALA A 326 -15.23 -1.59 -11.96
N GLN A 327 -14.16 -1.74 -12.75
CA GLN A 327 -14.18 -1.44 -14.18
C GLN A 327 -14.69 -2.64 -14.97
N SER A 328 -15.56 -2.38 -15.94
CA SER A 328 -15.98 -3.31 -16.99
C SER A 328 -15.74 -2.70 -18.37
N GLU A 329 -15.95 -3.49 -19.43
CA GLU A 329 -15.87 -3.02 -20.82
C GLU A 329 -16.88 -1.90 -21.15
N ASN A 330 -18.04 -1.89 -20.48
CA ASN A 330 -19.12 -0.93 -20.70
C ASN A 330 -19.05 0.32 -19.81
N GLY A 331 -18.05 0.40 -18.91
CA GLY A 331 -17.91 1.48 -17.94
C GLY A 331 -17.70 0.98 -16.51
N TRP A 332 -17.94 1.85 -15.53
CA TRP A 332 -17.68 1.57 -14.12
C TRP A 332 -18.93 1.19 -13.36
N TYR A 333 -18.80 0.19 -12.50
CA TYR A 333 -19.76 -0.19 -11.46
C TYR A 333 -19.26 0.29 -10.10
N GLN A 334 -20.18 0.54 -9.16
CA GLN A 334 -19.87 0.65 -7.74
C GLN A 334 -20.55 -0.47 -6.97
N ALA A 335 -19.78 -1.26 -6.23
CA ALA A 335 -20.28 -2.36 -5.41
C ALA A 335 -20.19 -2.03 -3.91
N SER A 336 -21.26 -2.34 -3.17
CA SER A 336 -21.28 -2.25 -1.70
C SER A 336 -20.40 -3.35 -1.04
N GLN A 337 -20.28 -3.33 0.29
CA GLN A 337 -19.49 -4.33 1.03
C GLN A 337 -20.07 -5.76 0.98
N SER A 338 -21.33 -5.93 0.54
CA SER A 338 -21.93 -7.23 0.23
C SER A 338 -21.77 -7.64 -1.25
N GLY A 339 -21.10 -6.82 -2.07
CA GLY A 339 -20.98 -6.98 -3.52
C GLY A 339 -22.19 -6.55 -4.33
N ALA A 340 -23.32 -6.27 -3.70
CA ALA A 340 -24.50 -5.75 -4.37
C ALA A 340 -24.20 -4.37 -4.98
N LEU A 341 -24.53 -4.20 -6.26
CA LEU A 341 -24.27 -2.97 -7.01
C LEU A 341 -25.17 -1.83 -6.52
N ILE A 342 -24.58 -0.64 -6.45
CA ILE A 342 -25.30 0.60 -6.11
C ILE A 342 -26.01 1.12 -7.37
N SER A 343 -27.17 1.73 -7.16
CA SER A 343 -27.95 2.51 -8.13
C SER A 343 -28.22 3.90 -7.57
N ASP A 344 -28.60 4.84 -8.45
CA ASP A 344 -28.90 6.24 -8.10
C ASP A 344 -27.65 6.99 -7.56
N TRP A 345 -27.85 8.06 -6.80
CA TRP A 345 -26.79 8.91 -6.25
C TRP A 345 -25.89 8.19 -5.23
N TYR A 346 -24.60 8.15 -5.53
CA TYR A 346 -23.55 7.68 -4.64
C TYR A 346 -22.56 8.81 -4.29
N LYS A 347 -22.08 8.86 -3.04
CA LYS A 347 -21.09 9.82 -2.58
C LYS A 347 -19.79 9.14 -2.18
N ASP A 348 -18.68 9.59 -2.78
CA ASP A 348 -17.33 9.17 -2.41
C ASP A 348 -16.53 10.40 -1.98
N GLY A 349 -16.20 10.47 -0.68
CA GLY A 349 -15.59 11.64 -0.06
C GLY A 349 -16.40 12.92 -0.28
N THR A 350 -15.85 13.86 -1.05
CA THR A 350 -16.50 15.13 -1.42
C THR A 350 -17.25 15.10 -2.74
N SER A 351 -17.10 14.04 -3.55
CA SER A 351 -17.68 13.96 -4.90
C SER A 351 -18.95 13.12 -4.93
N TRP A 352 -19.93 13.57 -5.71
CA TRP A 352 -21.11 12.80 -6.07
C TRP A 352 -20.90 12.10 -7.41
N TYR A 353 -21.57 10.96 -7.55
CA TYR A 353 -21.58 10.06 -8.71
C TYR A 353 -23.03 9.60 -8.90
N TYR A 354 -23.42 9.28 -10.14
CA TYR A 354 -24.75 8.71 -10.43
C TYR A 354 -24.61 7.37 -11.12
N LEU A 355 -25.14 6.32 -10.50
CA LEU A 355 -25.17 4.96 -11.04
C LEU A 355 -26.53 4.74 -11.69
N ASP A 356 -26.56 4.37 -12.97
CA ASP A 356 -27.80 4.17 -13.72
C ASP A 356 -28.73 3.14 -13.05
N PRO A 357 -29.99 3.46 -12.71
CA PRO A 357 -30.87 2.55 -11.95
C PRO A 357 -31.28 1.24 -12.64
N VAL A 358 -30.97 1.05 -13.93
CA VAL A 358 -31.32 -0.16 -14.69
C VAL A 358 -30.08 -0.98 -15.05
N SER A 359 -29.01 -0.31 -15.44
CA SER A 359 -27.76 -0.94 -15.89
C SER A 359 -26.64 -0.92 -14.85
N HIS A 360 -26.82 -0.24 -13.72
CA HIS A 360 -25.83 0.02 -12.65
C HIS A 360 -24.52 0.70 -13.09
N LEU A 361 -24.43 1.15 -14.35
CA LEU A 361 -23.24 1.83 -14.88
C LEU A 361 -23.20 3.29 -14.45
N MET A 362 -22.04 3.73 -13.99
CA MET A 362 -21.73 5.11 -13.65
C MET A 362 -21.86 6.02 -14.88
N LYS A 363 -22.66 7.09 -14.77
CA LYS A 363 -22.80 8.09 -15.83
C LYS A 363 -21.54 8.96 -15.96
N THR A 364 -21.25 9.36 -17.19
CA THR A 364 -20.24 10.36 -17.57
C THR A 364 -20.79 11.21 -18.71
N GLY A 365 -20.40 12.48 -18.79
CA GLY A 365 -20.99 13.45 -19.72
C GLY A 365 -22.34 13.98 -19.21
N LEU A 366 -23.19 14.41 -20.15
CA LEU A 366 -24.54 14.90 -19.92
C LEU A 366 -25.53 13.73 -19.70
N PHE A 367 -26.35 13.80 -18.66
CA PHE A 367 -27.45 12.85 -18.39
C PHE A 367 -28.59 13.55 -17.64
N GLU A 368 -29.82 13.04 -17.75
CA GLU A 368 -30.97 13.57 -17.00
C GLU A 368 -31.20 12.76 -15.71
N VAL A 369 -31.58 13.45 -14.63
CA VAL A 369 -32.14 12.87 -13.41
C VAL A 369 -33.44 13.60 -13.05
N SER A 370 -34.56 12.90 -13.14
CA SER A 370 -35.89 13.41 -12.75
C SER A 370 -36.27 14.75 -13.41
N GLY A 371 -36.04 14.91 -14.71
CA GLY A 371 -36.30 16.14 -15.46
C GLY A 371 -35.20 17.22 -15.37
N ASN A 372 -34.16 17.01 -14.56
CA ASN A 372 -33.03 17.94 -14.42
C ASN A 372 -31.80 17.40 -15.14
N ASP A 373 -31.19 18.23 -15.98
CA ASP A 373 -29.94 17.90 -16.65
C ASP A 373 -28.79 17.97 -15.65
N CYS A 374 -27.92 16.96 -15.66
CA CYS A 374 -26.74 16.81 -14.82
C CYS A 374 -25.51 16.59 -15.72
N PHE A 375 -24.32 16.95 -15.24
CA PHE A 375 -23.07 16.60 -15.94
C PHE A 375 -22.03 15.98 -15.01
N ALA A 376 -21.50 14.83 -15.40
CA ALA A 376 -20.36 14.19 -14.75
C ALA A 376 -19.12 14.25 -15.64
N ASN A 377 -17.95 14.51 -15.06
CA ASN A 377 -16.69 14.51 -15.81
C ASN A 377 -16.27 13.08 -16.24
N GLN A 378 -15.15 12.96 -16.96
CA GLN A 378 -14.63 11.67 -17.44
C GLN A 378 -14.29 10.67 -16.31
N SER A 379 -14.14 11.13 -15.07
CA SER A 379 -13.97 10.29 -13.88
C SER A 379 -15.29 9.99 -13.15
N GLY A 380 -16.44 10.29 -13.76
CA GLY A 380 -17.78 10.08 -13.19
C GLY A 380 -18.21 11.06 -12.10
N ARG A 381 -17.37 12.05 -11.77
CA ARG A 381 -17.68 13.04 -10.73
C ARG A 381 -18.63 14.08 -11.26
N LEU A 382 -19.77 14.24 -10.59
CA LEU A 382 -20.72 15.32 -10.81
C LEU A 382 -20.00 16.67 -10.73
N VAL A 383 -20.21 17.52 -11.74
CA VAL A 383 -19.78 18.91 -11.74
C VAL A 383 -20.83 19.73 -10.97
N VAL A 384 -20.37 20.54 -10.02
CA VAL A 384 -21.21 21.41 -9.18
C VAL A 384 -20.59 22.82 -9.14
N SER A 385 -21.42 23.84 -8.92
CA SER A 385 -21.02 25.25 -8.75
C SER A 385 -20.03 25.74 -9.84
N SER A 386 -20.22 25.33 -11.09
CA SER A 386 -19.28 25.60 -12.19
C SER A 386 -19.94 25.65 -13.57
N TRP A 387 -19.39 26.46 -14.47
CA TRP A 387 -19.64 26.32 -15.90
C TRP A 387 -19.09 24.98 -16.40
N VAL A 388 -19.81 24.35 -17.34
CA VAL A 388 -19.38 23.12 -18.01
C VAL A 388 -19.82 23.12 -19.48
N THR A 389 -18.88 22.87 -20.38
CA THR A 389 -19.15 22.67 -21.81
C THR A 389 -19.75 21.28 -22.01
N VAL A 390 -20.92 21.20 -22.64
CA VAL A 390 -21.54 19.91 -23.02
C VAL A 390 -21.47 19.68 -24.53
N ASN A 391 -22.06 18.59 -25.03
CA ASN A 391 -21.80 18.05 -26.38
C ASN A 391 -22.17 18.98 -27.55
N ASP A 392 -22.97 20.02 -27.33
CA ASP A 392 -23.32 21.05 -28.33
C ASP A 392 -22.31 22.21 -28.40
N GLY A 393 -21.26 22.19 -27.56
CA GLY A 393 -20.27 23.26 -27.45
C GLY A 393 -20.69 24.42 -26.55
N VAL A 394 -21.95 24.44 -26.11
CA VAL A 394 -22.51 25.49 -25.24
C VAL A 394 -22.17 25.17 -23.78
N GLN A 395 -21.74 26.19 -23.04
CA GLN A 395 -21.54 26.08 -21.60
C GLN A 395 -22.86 26.30 -20.84
N ARG A 396 -23.14 25.40 -19.91
CA ARG A 396 -24.24 25.51 -18.94
C ARG A 396 -23.64 25.57 -17.54
N TYR A 397 -24.29 26.28 -16.62
CA TYR A 397 -23.81 26.38 -15.24
C TYR A 397 -24.47 25.31 -14.37
N ALA A 398 -23.68 24.44 -13.76
CA ALA A 398 -24.13 23.50 -12.74
C ALA A 398 -24.29 24.20 -11.39
N ASP A 399 -25.45 24.06 -10.75
CA ASP A 399 -25.71 24.58 -9.41
C ASP A 399 -24.96 23.79 -8.32
N ASP A 400 -25.19 24.13 -7.04
CA ASP A 400 -24.55 23.48 -5.90
C ASP A 400 -24.99 22.01 -5.70
N ASN A 401 -26.04 21.57 -6.39
CA ASN A 401 -26.54 20.19 -6.44
C ASN A 401 -26.08 19.45 -7.70
N GLY A 402 -25.51 20.15 -8.69
CA GLY A 402 -25.05 19.62 -9.97
C GLY A 402 -26.07 19.69 -11.12
N TYR A 403 -27.20 20.37 -10.91
CA TYR A 403 -28.22 20.59 -11.93
C TYR A 403 -27.84 21.75 -12.86
N LEU A 404 -27.94 21.54 -14.17
CA LEU A 404 -27.59 22.53 -15.17
C LEU A 404 -28.70 23.58 -15.32
N CYS A 405 -28.34 24.86 -15.25
CA CYS A 405 -29.25 25.97 -15.48
C CYS A 405 -29.83 25.92 -16.91
N LYS A 406 -31.17 25.98 -17.02
CA LYS A 406 -31.88 25.92 -18.31
C LYS A 406 -32.21 27.29 -18.92
N ASP A 407 -32.16 28.35 -18.11
CA ASP A 407 -32.54 29.72 -18.49
C ASP A 407 -31.37 30.65 -18.82
N VAL A 408 -30.12 30.23 -18.52
CA VAL A 408 -28.89 30.98 -18.80
C VAL A 408 -27.79 30.02 -19.27
N ILE A 409 -27.13 30.38 -20.36
CA ILE A 409 -26.00 29.65 -20.97
C ILE A 409 -24.84 30.61 -21.26
N ARG A 410 -23.69 30.05 -21.64
CA ARG A 410 -22.53 30.80 -22.15
C ARG A 410 -22.04 30.17 -23.45
N GLU A 411 -21.87 30.99 -24.48
CA GLU A 411 -21.40 30.60 -25.81
C GLU A 411 -20.36 31.63 -26.27
N ASN A 412 -19.18 31.19 -26.74
CA ASN A 412 -18.09 32.08 -27.17
C ASN A 412 -17.84 33.25 -26.19
N ASP A 413 -17.65 32.89 -24.91
CA ASP A 413 -17.49 33.78 -23.75
C ASP A 413 -18.65 34.74 -23.41
N THR A 414 -19.71 34.74 -24.22
CA THR A 414 -20.90 35.57 -24.06
C THR A 414 -21.95 34.86 -23.21
N ILE A 415 -22.47 35.51 -22.15
CA ILE A 415 -23.67 35.03 -21.45
C ILE A 415 -24.91 35.33 -22.31
N LEU A 416 -25.70 34.29 -22.57
CA LEU A 416 -27.03 34.38 -23.15
C LEU A 416 -28.08 33.96 -22.12
N LYS A 417 -29.21 34.67 -22.08
CA LYS A 417 -30.35 34.33 -21.22
C LYS A 417 -31.62 34.15 -22.04
N THR A 418 -32.55 33.31 -21.58
CA THR A 418 -33.85 33.16 -22.23
C THR A 418 -34.69 34.44 -22.08
N ALA A 419 -35.40 34.81 -23.15
CA ALA A 419 -36.34 35.93 -23.19
C ALA A 419 -37.79 35.44 -23.41
N GLY A 420 -38.12 34.24 -22.93
CA GLY A 420 -39.44 33.65 -23.11
C GLY A 420 -39.63 33.16 -24.55
N ALA A 421 -40.58 33.73 -25.29
CA ALA A 421 -40.86 33.31 -26.67
C ALA A 421 -39.74 33.71 -27.66
N ASP A 422 -38.96 34.75 -27.35
CA ASP A 422 -37.97 35.34 -28.25
C ASP A 422 -36.58 34.67 -28.17
N GLY A 423 -36.50 33.48 -27.57
CA GLY A 423 -35.31 32.62 -27.55
C GLY A 423 -34.15 33.17 -26.70
N TRP A 424 -32.92 32.87 -27.13
CA TRP A 424 -31.69 33.29 -26.47
C TRP A 424 -31.34 34.74 -26.83
N GLN A 425 -31.11 35.56 -25.81
CA GLN A 425 -30.74 36.98 -25.95
C GLN A 425 -29.46 37.28 -25.17
N VAL A 426 -28.60 38.15 -25.74
CA VAL A 426 -27.34 38.57 -25.10
C VAL A 426 -27.63 39.27 -23.77
N ALA A 427 -26.98 38.81 -22.70
CA ALA A 427 -27.15 39.40 -21.39
C ALA A 427 -26.38 40.74 -21.26
N SER A 428 -26.83 41.59 -20.33
CA SER A 428 -26.24 42.90 -20.09
C SER A 428 -26.52 43.30 -18.64
N GLY A 429 -25.50 43.82 -17.95
CA GLY A 429 -25.56 44.14 -16.53
C GLY A 429 -25.55 42.90 -15.64
N TRP A 430 -26.18 43.00 -14.47
CA TRP A 430 -26.26 41.88 -13.51
C TRP A 430 -27.11 40.72 -14.04
N VAL A 431 -26.55 39.51 -13.97
CA VAL A 431 -27.21 38.25 -14.33
C VAL A 431 -27.20 37.32 -13.13
N ASN A 432 -28.36 36.74 -12.79
CA ASN A 432 -28.45 35.66 -11.81
C ASN A 432 -28.30 34.32 -12.55
N VAL A 433 -27.44 33.44 -12.06
CA VAL A 433 -27.22 32.08 -12.58
C VAL A 433 -27.18 31.14 -11.39
N ALA A 434 -28.13 30.19 -11.33
CA ALA A 434 -28.51 29.53 -10.07
C ALA A 434 -28.68 30.58 -8.94
N ASN A 435 -28.00 30.38 -7.81
CA ASN A 435 -28.03 31.30 -6.65
C ASN A 435 -26.94 32.40 -6.70
N LEU A 436 -26.19 32.52 -7.80
CA LEU A 436 -25.01 33.38 -7.91
C LEU A 436 -25.25 34.56 -8.86
N ARG A 437 -24.47 35.63 -8.65
CA ARG A 437 -24.50 36.84 -9.50
C ARG A 437 -23.24 36.93 -10.34
N PHE A 438 -23.43 37.18 -11.63
CA PHE A 438 -22.41 37.48 -12.62
C PHE A 438 -22.69 38.87 -13.20
N TYR A 439 -21.69 39.52 -13.79
CA TYR A 439 -21.89 40.75 -14.56
C TYR A 439 -21.53 40.49 -16.03
N ALA A 440 -22.50 40.73 -16.92
CA ALA A 440 -22.37 40.61 -18.36
C ALA A 440 -22.14 42.00 -18.97
N GLU A 441 -21.01 42.18 -19.65
CA GLU A 441 -20.55 43.48 -20.13
C GLU A 441 -21.52 44.09 -21.17
N PRO A 442 -22.04 45.32 -20.95
CA PRO A 442 -23.04 45.92 -21.83
C PRO A 442 -22.65 45.93 -23.32
N GLY A 443 -23.47 45.28 -24.14
CA GLY A 443 -23.31 45.22 -25.59
C GLY A 443 -22.45 44.06 -26.12
N THR A 444 -21.65 43.41 -25.27
CA THR A 444 -20.94 42.16 -25.63
C THR A 444 -21.48 40.93 -24.92
N GLY A 445 -22.03 41.09 -23.72
CA GLY A 445 -22.45 40.00 -22.84
C GLY A 445 -21.30 39.17 -22.25
N ALA A 446 -20.04 39.59 -22.45
CA ALA A 446 -18.87 38.90 -21.90
C ALA A 446 -18.85 38.97 -20.37
N ILE A 447 -18.30 37.94 -19.70
CA ILE A 447 -18.20 37.93 -18.24
C ILE A 447 -17.13 38.91 -17.76
N HIS A 448 -17.50 39.85 -16.89
CA HIS A 448 -16.53 40.72 -16.23
C HIS A 448 -15.77 39.97 -15.13
N LEU A 449 -14.45 40.16 -15.05
CA LEU A 449 -13.55 39.49 -14.12
C LEU A 449 -12.74 40.53 -13.32
N GLY A 450 -12.65 40.36 -12.00
CA GLY A 450 -11.92 41.27 -11.11
C GLY A 450 -12.74 42.46 -10.61
N TRP A 451 -12.10 43.64 -10.53
CA TRP A 451 -12.69 44.85 -9.94
C TRP A 451 -13.61 45.60 -10.91
N LEU A 452 -14.91 45.58 -10.63
CA LEU A 452 -15.93 46.33 -11.35
C LEU A 452 -16.40 47.54 -10.54
N GLN A 453 -16.57 48.70 -11.18
CA GLN A 453 -17.23 49.87 -10.58
C GLN A 453 -18.57 50.15 -11.27
N ILE A 454 -19.66 50.32 -10.48
CA ILE A 454 -21.00 50.68 -10.96
C ILE A 454 -21.54 51.79 -10.06
N ASP A 455 -21.96 52.91 -10.65
CA ASP A 455 -22.57 54.06 -9.95
C ASP A 455 -21.74 54.60 -8.75
N GLY A 456 -20.42 54.37 -8.79
CA GLY A 456 -19.45 54.73 -7.75
C GLY A 456 -19.07 53.58 -6.81
N ASP A 457 -19.94 52.58 -6.63
CA ASP A 457 -19.68 51.40 -5.81
C ASP A 457 -18.74 50.42 -6.51
N TRP A 458 -17.81 49.81 -5.75
CA TRP A 458 -16.92 48.76 -6.23
C TRP A 458 -17.45 47.36 -5.87
N TYR A 459 -17.26 46.41 -6.78
CA TYR A 459 -17.60 45.00 -6.64
C TYR A 459 -16.40 44.15 -7.07
N TRP A 460 -16.22 42.98 -6.45
CA TRP A 460 -15.23 42.00 -6.92
C TRP A 460 -15.94 40.80 -7.56
N LEU A 461 -15.73 40.63 -8.85
CA LEU A 461 -16.04 39.42 -9.60
C LEU A 461 -14.81 38.51 -9.52
N ASP A 462 -15.01 37.25 -9.17
CA ASP A 462 -13.95 36.26 -9.04
C ASP A 462 -13.13 36.13 -10.33
N ALA A 463 -11.80 36.20 -10.25
CA ALA A 463 -10.94 36.34 -11.42
C ALA A 463 -10.94 35.10 -12.35
N ASP A 464 -11.22 33.91 -11.80
CA ASP A 464 -11.25 32.66 -12.57
C ASP A 464 -12.69 32.29 -12.99
N SER A 465 -13.68 32.51 -12.13
CA SER A 465 -15.06 32.07 -12.35
C SER A 465 -16.05 33.16 -12.77
N GLY A 466 -15.77 34.45 -12.51
CA GLY A 466 -16.67 35.58 -12.74
C GLY A 466 -17.83 35.73 -11.75
N VAL A 467 -17.83 34.93 -10.67
CA VAL A 467 -18.85 34.99 -9.61
C VAL A 467 -18.61 36.22 -8.72
N MET A 468 -19.64 37.05 -8.52
CA MET A 468 -19.59 38.17 -7.56
C MET A 468 -19.38 37.66 -6.13
N LYS A 469 -18.30 38.11 -5.48
CA LYS A 469 -17.95 37.67 -4.12
C LYS A 469 -18.54 38.60 -3.06
N THR A 470 -18.78 38.01 -1.88
CA THR A 470 -19.14 38.70 -0.64
C THR A 470 -18.20 38.20 0.48
N GLY A 471 -18.06 38.96 1.56
CA GLY A 471 -17.10 38.67 2.62
C GLY A 471 -15.68 39.10 2.28
N TRP A 472 -14.69 38.44 2.89
CA TRP A 472 -13.27 38.76 2.71
C TRP A 472 -12.71 38.23 1.38
N VAL A 473 -12.00 39.08 0.64
CA VAL A 473 -11.23 38.74 -0.57
C VAL A 473 -9.79 39.22 -0.40
N PHE A 474 -8.82 38.38 -0.77
CA PHE A 474 -7.41 38.78 -0.89
C PHE A 474 -7.06 38.92 -2.36
N THR A 475 -6.64 40.12 -2.78
CA THR A 475 -6.28 40.43 -4.17
C THR A 475 -5.27 41.59 -4.20
N GLY A 476 -4.43 41.67 -5.23
CA GLY A 476 -3.42 42.74 -5.36
C GLY A 476 -2.39 42.84 -4.22
N GLY A 477 -2.32 41.86 -3.32
CA GLY A 477 -1.48 41.88 -2.11
C GLY A 477 -2.16 42.43 -0.85
N ALA A 478 -3.45 42.79 -0.90
CA ALA A 478 -4.22 43.29 0.23
C ALA A 478 -5.53 42.53 0.46
N TRP A 479 -6.07 42.62 1.68
CA TRP A 479 -7.41 42.14 2.01
C TRP A 479 -8.45 43.24 1.78
N TYR A 480 -9.63 42.86 1.31
CA TYR A 480 -10.78 43.71 1.06
C TYR A 480 -12.04 43.04 1.62
N TYR A 481 -13.02 43.81 2.07
CA TYR A 481 -14.31 43.26 2.51
C TYR A 481 -15.44 43.70 1.58
N LEU A 482 -16.15 42.73 0.99
CA LEU A 482 -17.34 42.95 0.18
C LEU A 482 -18.59 42.70 1.05
N ASN A 483 -19.55 43.62 1.04
CA ASN A 483 -20.81 43.52 1.76
C ASN A 483 -21.73 42.44 1.16
N ALA A 484 -22.85 42.14 1.83
CA ALA A 484 -23.78 41.08 1.41
C ALA A 484 -24.49 41.36 0.06
N ASP A 485 -24.52 42.62 -0.38
CA ASP A 485 -25.00 43.06 -1.70
C ASP A 485 -23.89 43.06 -2.79
N GLY A 486 -22.65 42.77 -2.39
CA GLY A 486 -21.44 42.75 -3.22
C GLY A 486 -20.57 44.01 -3.12
N LYS A 487 -21.02 45.07 -2.45
CA LYS A 487 -20.32 46.37 -2.43
C LYS A 487 -19.09 46.36 -1.54
N MET A 488 -17.95 46.86 -2.00
CA MET A 488 -16.74 47.03 -1.20
C MET A 488 -16.97 47.97 -0.01
N ALA A 489 -16.52 47.57 1.18
CA ALA A 489 -16.58 48.37 2.40
C ALA A 489 -15.35 49.28 2.52
N THR A 490 -15.56 50.47 3.09
CA THR A 490 -14.53 51.43 3.52
C THR A 490 -14.85 51.91 4.94
N GLY A 491 -13.86 52.43 5.64
CA GLY A 491 -13.96 52.84 7.05
C GLY A 491 -14.06 51.68 8.03
N TRP A 492 -14.62 51.95 9.21
CA TRP A 492 -14.78 50.96 10.29
C TRP A 492 -15.86 49.93 9.97
N LYS A 493 -15.50 48.64 10.06
CA LYS A 493 -16.41 47.51 9.87
C LYS A 493 -16.38 46.57 11.07
N CYS A 494 -17.52 46.38 11.73
CA CYS A 494 -17.70 45.33 12.72
C CYS A 494 -18.19 44.05 12.04
N LEU A 495 -17.48 42.94 12.27
CA LEU A 495 -17.78 41.61 11.75
C LEU A 495 -17.72 40.60 12.91
N ASN A 496 -18.84 39.96 13.24
CA ASN A 496 -18.96 38.99 14.33
C ASN A 496 -18.40 39.48 15.70
N GLY A 497 -18.53 40.79 15.98
CA GLY A 497 -18.04 41.42 17.21
C GLY A 497 -16.60 41.93 17.16
N THR A 498 -15.84 41.62 16.11
CA THR A 498 -14.49 42.15 15.88
C THR A 498 -14.54 43.35 14.94
N TRP A 499 -13.88 44.45 15.30
CA TRP A 499 -13.73 45.61 14.43
C TRP A 499 -12.49 45.51 13.56
N TYR A 500 -12.63 45.97 12.32
CA TYR A 500 -11.59 46.11 11.31
C TYR A 500 -11.69 47.52 10.71
N TYR A 501 -10.62 48.03 10.13
CA TYR A 501 -10.63 49.28 9.35
C TYR A 501 -10.24 48.98 7.90
N LEU A 502 -11.07 49.43 6.96
CA LEU A 502 -10.80 49.39 5.53
C LEU A 502 -10.46 50.81 5.08
N GLU A 503 -9.35 50.98 4.38
CA GLU A 503 -8.93 52.29 3.88
C GLU A 503 -9.88 52.85 2.82
N SER A 504 -9.67 54.12 2.43
CA SER A 504 -10.48 54.78 1.38
C SER A 504 -10.46 54.09 0.00
N ASN A 505 -9.44 53.29 -0.28
CA ASN A 505 -9.31 52.41 -1.45
C ASN A 505 -9.86 50.98 -1.21
N GLY A 506 -10.44 50.71 -0.03
CA GLY A 506 -10.97 49.42 0.41
C GLY A 506 -9.96 48.44 1.03
N SER A 507 -8.65 48.72 1.00
CA SER A 507 -7.66 47.78 1.55
C SER A 507 -7.66 47.78 3.08
N MET A 508 -7.67 46.60 3.69
CA MET A 508 -7.65 46.41 5.14
C MET A 508 -6.36 46.95 5.76
N HIS A 509 -6.51 47.82 6.77
CA HIS A 509 -5.37 48.41 7.47
C HIS A 509 -4.85 47.52 8.60
N VAL A 510 -3.54 47.61 8.85
CA VAL A 510 -2.82 46.88 9.91
C VAL A 510 -1.82 47.80 10.61
N GLY A 511 -1.60 47.58 11.90
CA GLY A 511 -0.75 48.41 12.76
C GLY A 511 -1.48 49.62 13.36
N TRP A 512 -0.74 50.70 13.63
CA TRP A 512 -1.29 51.92 14.22
C TRP A 512 -2.20 52.67 13.22
N LEU A 513 -3.38 53.08 13.68
CA LEU A 513 -4.32 53.93 12.95
C LEU A 513 -4.61 55.19 13.76
N LYS A 514 -4.68 56.34 13.07
CA LYS A 514 -5.17 57.60 13.64
C LYS A 514 -6.43 58.06 12.92
N ASP A 515 -7.59 57.77 13.50
CA ASP A 515 -8.89 58.24 13.02
C ASP A 515 -9.44 59.32 13.96
N SER A 516 -9.96 60.42 13.39
CA SER A 516 -10.72 61.44 14.12
C SER A 516 -10.00 62.00 15.37
N GLY A 517 -8.67 62.08 15.30
CA GLY A 517 -7.78 62.53 16.37
C GLY A 517 -7.31 61.45 17.35
N LYS A 518 -7.98 60.30 17.40
CA LYS A 518 -7.78 59.18 18.32
C LYS A 518 -6.86 58.12 17.72
N TRP A 519 -6.19 57.34 18.58
CA TRP A 519 -5.29 56.26 18.17
C TRP A 519 -5.89 54.89 18.44
N TYR A 520 -5.72 53.99 17.47
CA TYR A 520 -6.16 52.60 17.49
C TYR A 520 -5.01 51.70 17.02
N TRP A 521 -5.06 50.41 17.33
CA TRP A 521 -4.16 49.40 16.77
C TRP A 521 -4.97 48.26 16.17
N LEU A 522 -4.68 47.92 14.92
CA LEU A 522 -5.17 46.73 14.23
C LEU A 522 -4.00 45.73 14.21
N ASP A 523 -4.21 44.47 14.62
CA ASP A 523 -3.14 43.48 14.59
C ASP A 523 -2.87 42.92 13.18
N GLY A 524 -1.99 41.91 13.06
CA GLY A 524 -1.63 41.30 11.78
C GLY A 524 -2.79 40.59 11.05
N SER A 525 -3.94 40.41 11.69
CA SER A 525 -5.20 39.95 11.07
C SER A 525 -6.16 41.09 10.70
N GLY A 526 -5.78 42.35 10.96
CA GLY A 526 -6.64 43.53 10.84
C GLY A 526 -7.60 43.73 12.02
N ALA A 527 -7.57 42.85 13.03
CA ALA A 527 -8.46 42.93 14.18
C ALA A 527 -8.06 44.05 15.17
N MET A 528 -9.03 44.88 15.54
CA MET A 528 -8.83 46.00 16.47
C MET A 528 -8.54 45.52 17.90
N ALA A 529 -7.46 46.04 18.50
CA ALA A 529 -7.07 45.76 19.87
C ALA A 529 -8.04 46.36 20.91
N THR A 530 -8.31 45.59 21.95
CA THR A 530 -9.03 46.02 23.17
C THR A 530 -8.37 45.44 24.42
N GLY A 531 -8.40 46.17 25.53
CA GLY A 531 -7.69 45.81 26.76
C GLY A 531 -6.18 46.01 26.68
N ALA A 532 -5.43 45.37 27.58
CA ALA A 532 -3.97 45.46 27.59
C ALA A 532 -3.33 44.68 26.43
N ARG A 533 -2.33 45.27 25.77
CA ARG A 533 -1.49 44.64 24.73
C ARG A 533 -0.04 45.08 24.86
N THR A 534 0.88 44.33 24.29
CA THR A 534 2.30 44.73 24.16
C THR A 534 2.60 44.96 22.69
N ILE A 535 3.00 46.18 22.33
CA ILE A 535 3.26 46.63 20.96
C ILE A 535 4.61 47.35 20.99
N ASP A 536 5.50 47.03 20.05
CA ASP A 536 6.87 47.58 19.98
C ASP A 536 7.66 47.44 21.31
N GLY A 537 7.41 46.36 22.05
CA GLY A 537 7.98 46.09 23.38
C GLY A 537 7.30 46.83 24.54
N VAL A 538 6.38 47.76 24.28
CA VAL A 538 5.73 48.59 25.30
C VAL A 538 4.31 48.12 25.59
N ARG A 539 3.94 48.01 26.88
CA ARG A 539 2.58 47.71 27.29
C ARG A 539 1.67 48.93 27.09
N ARG A 540 0.65 48.79 26.25
CA ARG A 540 -0.42 49.77 26.01
C ARG A 540 -1.75 49.23 26.54
N VAL A 541 -2.74 50.11 26.72
CA VAL A 541 -4.11 49.74 27.12
C VAL A 541 -5.09 50.42 26.19
N PHE A 542 -5.92 49.61 25.54
CA PHE A 542 -7.01 50.04 24.68
C PHE A 542 -8.34 49.86 25.43
N TRP A 543 -9.31 50.76 25.27
CA TRP A 543 -10.64 50.57 25.88
C TRP A 543 -11.53 49.64 25.04
N SER A 544 -12.79 49.47 25.43
CA SER A 544 -13.79 48.65 24.73
C SER A 544 -14.14 49.16 23.32
N ASP A 545 -13.89 50.43 23.04
CA ASP A 545 -14.06 51.07 21.73
C ASP A 545 -12.74 51.14 20.93
N GLY A 546 -11.68 50.47 21.39
CA GLY A 546 -10.40 50.32 20.71
C GLY A 546 -9.50 51.56 20.66
N GLN A 547 -9.90 52.67 21.29
CA GLN A 547 -9.03 53.85 21.40
C GLN A 547 -7.88 53.58 22.40
N CYS A 548 -6.79 54.33 22.31
CA CYS A 548 -5.63 54.24 23.21
C CYS A 548 -5.20 55.62 23.70
N ASP A 549 -5.05 55.77 25.02
CA ASP A 549 -4.33 56.91 25.61
C ASP A 549 -2.81 56.78 25.42
N LYS A 550 -2.15 57.91 25.18
CA LYS A 550 -0.69 58.01 25.22
C LYS A 550 -0.26 58.37 26.65
N VAL A 551 0.75 57.67 27.17
CA VAL A 551 1.24 57.85 28.55
C VAL A 551 2.56 58.61 28.56
N GLY A 552 2.49 59.94 28.70
CA GLY A 552 3.64 60.84 28.87
C GLY A 552 4.44 61.12 27.59
N TRP A 553 5.57 61.82 27.77
CA TRP A 553 6.64 61.85 26.76
C TRP A 553 7.23 60.43 26.58
N GLN A 554 7.86 60.16 25.45
CA GLN A 554 8.51 58.88 25.16
C GLN A 554 9.82 59.19 24.42
N ASN A 555 10.94 58.65 24.90
CA ASN A 555 12.22 58.72 24.21
C ASN A 555 12.25 57.69 23.06
N PRO A 556 13.20 57.76 22.10
CA PRO A 556 13.48 56.65 21.20
C PRO A 556 13.74 55.35 22.00
N SER A 557 13.27 54.20 21.49
CA SER A 557 13.11 52.96 22.28
C SER A 557 14.41 52.37 22.83
N GLN A 558 15.58 52.74 22.28
CA GLN A 558 16.89 52.36 22.78
C GLN A 558 17.34 53.10 24.05
N TYR A 559 16.56 54.06 24.54
CA TYR A 559 16.85 54.85 25.75
C TYR A 559 15.78 54.65 26.84
N PRO A 560 16.10 54.88 28.13
CA PRO A 560 15.14 54.86 29.23
C PRO A 560 13.92 55.73 28.95
N GLN A 561 12.74 55.17 29.21
CA GLN A 561 11.47 55.82 28.95
C GLN A 561 11.00 56.63 30.16
N VAL A 562 10.31 57.74 29.90
CA VAL A 562 9.67 58.57 30.92
C VAL A 562 8.19 58.23 31.04
N SER A 563 7.57 58.59 32.16
CA SER A 563 6.19 58.21 32.50
C SER A 563 5.54 59.21 33.44
N SER A 564 4.27 59.51 33.22
CA SER A 564 3.43 60.26 34.17
C SER A 564 3.10 59.47 35.44
N TRP A 565 3.41 58.17 35.49
CA TRP A 565 3.19 57.30 36.64
C TRP A 565 4.42 57.26 37.54
N THR A 566 4.18 57.17 38.85
CA THR A 566 5.25 56.97 39.85
C THR A 566 5.71 55.52 39.84
N VAL A 567 7.02 55.30 39.87
CA VAL A 567 7.61 53.96 39.97
C VAL A 567 7.24 53.34 41.33
N GLN A 568 6.77 52.09 41.31
CA GLN A 568 6.32 51.41 42.51
C GLN A 568 7.49 50.97 43.39
N LEU A 569 7.39 51.23 44.70
CA LEU A 569 8.35 50.76 45.69
C LEU A 569 8.13 49.26 45.97
N PRO A 570 9.19 48.42 45.92
CA PRO A 570 9.10 47.04 46.38
C PRO A 570 8.70 46.93 47.85
N SER A 571 7.92 45.89 48.20
CA SER A 571 7.37 45.69 49.55
C SER A 571 8.41 45.43 50.65
N TYR A 572 9.68 45.16 50.29
CA TYR A 572 10.79 44.98 51.23
C TYR A 572 11.48 46.29 51.64
N CYS A 573 11.13 47.43 51.02
CA CYS A 573 11.74 48.72 51.36
C CYS A 573 11.34 49.16 52.77
N THR A 574 12.32 49.51 53.61
CA THR A 574 12.08 49.93 55.01
C THR A 574 13.02 51.07 55.44
N GLY A 575 12.61 51.83 56.46
CA GLY A 575 13.39 52.95 57.02
C GLY A 575 13.60 54.12 56.04
N TYR A 576 14.72 54.82 56.18
CA TYR A 576 15.05 56.02 55.38
C TYR A 576 15.17 55.78 53.86
N PHE A 577 15.20 54.52 53.41
CA PHE A 577 15.34 54.14 52.00
C PHE A 577 14.01 53.72 51.34
N THR A 578 12.86 54.01 51.99
CA THR A 578 11.52 53.91 51.38
C THR A 578 11.17 55.06 50.43
N TYR A 579 12.12 55.96 50.14
CA TYR A 579 11.84 57.11 49.27
C TYR A 579 12.27 56.89 47.82
N VAL A 580 11.29 56.88 46.93
CA VAL A 580 11.47 57.18 45.51
C VAL A 580 10.72 58.47 45.24
N THR A 581 11.37 59.42 44.56
CA THR A 581 10.72 60.60 43.99
C THR A 581 9.49 60.18 43.18
N PRO A 582 8.28 60.69 43.52
CA PRO A 582 7.11 60.52 42.66
C PRO A 582 7.31 61.24 41.32
N SER A 583 6.70 60.70 40.25
CA SER A 583 6.68 61.39 38.95
C SER A 583 5.86 62.68 39.03
N ARG A 584 6.26 63.68 38.24
CA ARG A 584 5.75 65.06 38.26
C ARG A 584 5.28 65.55 36.88
N ILE A 585 5.33 64.70 35.87
CA ILE A 585 4.95 65.04 34.50
C ILE A 585 3.51 64.56 34.22
N SER A 586 2.76 65.32 33.41
CA SER A 586 1.40 64.94 32.99
C SER A 586 1.41 63.82 31.94
N VAL A 587 0.24 63.23 31.66
CA VAL A 587 0.08 62.25 30.55
C VAL A 587 0.37 62.87 29.17
N GLU A 588 0.24 64.19 29.03
CA GLU A 588 0.49 64.94 27.78
C GLU A 588 1.89 65.57 27.72
N ALA A 589 2.74 65.36 28.73
CA ALA A 589 3.97 66.10 28.94
C ALA A 589 4.89 66.15 27.71
N THR A 590 5.44 67.34 27.46
CA THR A 590 6.47 67.55 26.45
C THR A 590 7.86 67.18 26.96
N ARG A 591 8.83 67.15 26.05
CA ARG A 591 10.25 67.05 26.38
C ARG A 591 10.70 68.13 27.38
N GLU A 592 10.21 69.37 27.25
CA GLU A 592 10.63 70.48 28.12
C GLU A 592 9.97 70.37 29.51
N ASP A 593 8.75 69.83 29.61
CA ASP A 593 8.13 69.52 30.91
C ASP A 593 8.93 68.46 31.69
N CYS A 594 9.51 67.48 30.97
CA CYS A 594 10.42 66.50 31.56
C CYS A 594 11.72 67.16 32.08
N VAL A 595 12.34 68.03 31.28
CA VAL A 595 13.51 68.83 31.70
C VAL A 595 13.18 69.73 32.89
N ASN A 596 12.00 70.35 32.92
CA ASN A 596 11.51 71.17 34.02
C ASN A 596 11.32 70.36 35.30
N ALA A 597 10.64 69.21 35.26
CA ALA A 597 10.43 68.34 36.40
C ALA A 597 11.76 67.79 36.98
N PHE A 598 12.68 67.39 36.10
CA PHE A 598 14.03 66.93 36.44
C PHE A 598 14.82 68.00 37.21
N ILE A 599 14.87 69.23 36.67
CA ILE A 599 15.62 70.34 37.28
C ILE A 599 14.92 70.91 38.52
N GLN A 600 13.59 71.01 38.53
CA GLN A 600 12.85 71.45 39.71
C GLN A 600 13.09 70.50 40.90
N ARG A 601 13.11 69.18 40.65
CA ARG A 601 13.50 68.21 41.68
C ARG A 601 14.95 68.41 42.14
N ALA A 602 15.87 68.73 41.23
CA ALA A 602 17.26 69.01 41.60
C ALA A 602 17.39 70.22 42.55
N TYR A 603 16.66 71.32 42.29
CA TYR A 603 16.64 72.50 43.17
C TYR A 603 16.15 72.21 44.60
N GLU A 604 15.20 71.29 44.78
CA GLU A 604 14.69 70.92 46.11
C GLU A 604 15.74 70.24 47.00
N TYR A 605 16.75 69.60 46.41
CA TYR A 605 17.80 68.92 47.16
C TYR A 605 18.87 69.88 47.72
N ILE A 606 18.90 71.17 47.35
CA ILE A 606 19.96 72.10 47.78
C ILE A 606 20.10 72.13 49.31
N GLY A 607 21.33 71.97 49.80
CA GLY A 607 21.64 71.85 51.22
C GLY A 607 21.48 70.45 51.81
N THR A 608 21.01 69.45 51.04
CA THR A 608 21.05 68.03 51.44
C THR A 608 22.51 67.59 51.53
N GLN A 609 22.88 66.96 52.65
CA GLN A 609 24.24 66.46 52.92
C GLN A 609 24.67 65.32 51.98
N TYR A 610 25.97 65.25 51.71
CA TYR A 610 26.59 64.17 50.95
C TYR A 610 26.91 62.99 51.87
N ILE A 611 26.36 61.81 51.58
CA ILE A 611 26.78 60.54 52.19
C ILE A 611 26.78 59.44 51.11
N GLU A 612 27.90 58.73 50.99
CA GLU A 612 28.06 57.54 50.14
C GLU A 612 27.72 56.26 50.96
N PRO A 613 26.98 55.26 50.44
CA PRO A 613 26.14 55.27 49.23
C PRO A 613 24.67 55.55 49.60
N TRP A 614 24.19 56.79 49.47
CA TRP A 614 22.81 57.16 49.82
C TRP A 614 22.05 57.81 48.65
N SER A 615 20.73 57.59 48.63
CA SER A 615 19.79 58.11 47.63
C SER A 615 18.42 58.35 48.28
N THR A 616 18.38 59.17 49.34
CA THR A 616 17.16 59.43 50.15
C THR A 616 16.47 60.73 49.74
N ALA A 617 15.37 61.09 50.41
CA ALA A 617 14.58 62.29 50.14
C ALA A 617 15.37 63.61 50.32
N PRO A 618 14.88 64.75 49.77
CA PRO A 618 15.45 66.07 50.04
C PRO A 618 15.52 66.38 51.54
N GLY A 619 16.64 66.95 52.00
CA GLY A 619 16.95 67.16 53.41
C GLY A 619 17.45 65.92 54.16
N GLY A 620 17.46 64.73 53.54
CA GLY A 620 18.07 63.51 54.05
C GLY A 620 19.57 63.46 53.80
N ALA A 621 20.01 62.54 52.94
CA ALA A 621 21.36 62.47 52.39
C ALA A 621 21.38 61.80 50.99
N VAL A 622 22.27 62.28 50.12
CA VAL A 622 22.46 61.76 48.75
C VAL A 622 23.92 61.85 48.31
N ASP A 623 24.46 60.81 47.66
CA ASP A 623 25.70 60.95 46.87
C ASP A 623 25.39 61.53 45.47
N CYS A 624 26.40 61.69 44.62
CA CYS A 624 26.25 62.30 43.30
C CYS A 624 25.37 61.49 42.34
N SER A 625 25.57 60.17 42.27
CA SER A 625 24.80 59.28 41.40
C SER A 625 23.36 59.12 41.94
N GLY A 626 23.18 59.06 43.25
CA GLY A 626 21.87 58.93 43.92
C GLY A 626 21.03 60.20 43.82
N PHE A 627 21.66 61.38 43.95
CA PHE A 627 21.05 62.67 43.67
C PHE A 627 20.47 62.75 42.25
N VAL A 628 21.28 62.44 41.23
CA VAL A 628 20.81 62.46 39.83
C VAL A 628 19.71 61.43 39.62
N LEU A 629 19.82 60.24 40.21
CA LEU A 629 18.79 59.20 40.13
C LEU A 629 17.44 59.67 40.70
N GLN A 630 17.42 60.24 41.89
CA GLN A 630 16.20 60.81 42.47
C GLN A 630 15.63 62.00 41.68
N CYS A 631 16.44 62.66 40.83
CA CYS A 631 15.95 63.64 39.87
C CYS A 631 15.35 62.98 38.63
N LEU A 632 15.98 61.96 38.05
CA LEU A 632 15.46 61.22 36.87
C LEU A 632 14.06 60.64 37.14
N TYR A 633 13.86 60.04 38.31
CA TYR A 633 12.57 59.50 38.75
C TYR A 633 11.46 60.58 38.87
N ALA A 634 11.78 61.87 38.89
CA ALA A 634 10.78 62.97 38.80
C ALA A 634 10.02 63.01 37.47
N THR A 635 10.54 62.31 36.46
CA THR A 635 9.89 62.11 35.15
C THR A 635 9.33 60.70 35.00
N GLY A 636 9.22 59.93 36.10
CA GLY A 636 8.82 58.53 36.08
C GLY A 636 9.77 57.62 35.30
N MET A 637 11.02 58.07 35.07
CA MET A 637 12.05 57.29 34.40
C MET A 637 12.57 56.20 35.32
N ASP A 638 12.03 54.99 35.18
CA ASP A 638 12.54 53.83 35.90
C ASP A 638 13.87 53.37 35.27
N MET A 639 14.95 53.48 36.03
CA MET A 639 16.30 53.06 35.63
C MET A 639 16.59 51.60 36.01
N GLY A 640 15.58 50.88 36.52
CA GLY A 640 15.56 49.42 36.66
C GLY A 640 16.55 48.91 37.69
N VAL A 641 17.66 48.30 37.24
CA VAL A 641 18.73 47.82 38.13
C VAL A 641 19.40 48.95 38.91
N TYR A 642 19.42 50.16 38.33
CA TYR A 642 19.86 51.38 39.00
C TYR A 642 18.63 52.03 39.64
N ASN A 643 18.47 51.98 40.96
CA ASN A 643 17.25 52.45 41.63
C ASN A 643 17.54 53.05 43.02
N PRO A 644 16.74 54.02 43.50
CA PRO A 644 16.98 54.64 44.81
C PRO A 644 16.81 53.72 46.03
N TYR A 645 15.99 52.66 45.91
CA TYR A 645 15.61 51.81 47.04
C TYR A 645 16.65 50.75 47.42
N ASN A 646 17.33 50.12 46.45
CA ASN A 646 18.45 49.20 46.73
C ASN A 646 19.80 49.93 46.86
N TYR A 647 19.81 51.25 46.67
CA TYR A 647 21.00 52.07 46.53
C TYR A 647 21.98 52.00 47.71
N ARG A 648 21.46 51.88 48.94
CA ARG A 648 22.28 51.71 50.14
C ARG A 648 22.73 50.26 50.36
N TRP A 649 21.98 49.30 49.85
CA TRP A 649 22.20 47.86 50.07
C TRP A 649 23.20 47.26 49.09
N ASP A 650 23.36 47.88 47.91
CA ASP A 650 24.41 47.61 46.94
C ASP A 650 25.36 48.83 46.79
N PRO A 651 26.49 48.86 47.51
CA PRO A 651 27.48 49.94 47.41
C PRO A 651 28.13 50.11 46.03
N SER A 652 27.94 49.19 45.08
CA SER A 652 28.38 49.42 43.70
C SER A 652 27.59 50.54 43.03
N GLN A 653 26.40 50.88 43.53
CA GLN A 653 25.52 51.87 42.92
C GLN A 653 26.04 53.31 42.94
N THR A 654 26.97 53.69 43.83
CA THR A 654 27.62 55.02 43.74
C THR A 654 28.41 55.19 42.44
N TYR A 655 28.98 54.10 41.92
CA TYR A 655 29.71 54.08 40.65
C TYR A 655 28.79 54.05 39.42
N ASN A 656 27.46 54.04 39.60
CA ASN A 656 26.49 53.96 38.51
C ASN A 656 26.66 55.04 37.45
N SER A 657 26.99 56.28 37.81
CA SER A 657 27.27 57.33 36.83
C SER A 657 28.38 56.97 35.84
N MET A 658 29.42 56.27 36.27
CA MET A 658 30.50 55.80 35.40
C MET A 658 30.07 54.61 34.54
N ASN A 659 29.11 53.80 35.01
CA ASN A 659 28.49 52.75 34.22
C ASN A 659 27.55 53.36 33.15
N TRP A 660 26.70 54.32 33.51
CA TRP A 660 25.81 55.07 32.62
C TRP A 660 26.57 55.78 31.49
N TYR A 661 27.70 56.41 31.82
CA TYR A 661 28.60 57.02 30.84
C TYR A 661 29.21 55.98 29.89
N ARG A 662 29.72 54.85 30.43
CA ARG A 662 30.35 53.79 29.61
C ARG A 662 29.36 53.02 28.73
N SER A 663 28.11 52.86 29.17
CA SER A 663 27.08 52.15 28.42
C SER A 663 26.28 53.02 27.46
N ASN A 664 26.51 54.34 27.46
CA ASN A 664 25.71 55.33 26.71
C ASN A 664 24.21 55.20 26.99
N ILE A 665 23.81 54.97 28.25
CA ILE A 665 22.40 54.75 28.63
C ILE A 665 21.49 55.95 28.32
N PHE A 666 22.08 57.14 28.21
CA PHE A 666 21.47 58.34 27.67
C PHE A 666 22.22 58.76 26.42
N MET A 667 21.56 59.43 25.46
CA MET A 667 22.16 59.83 24.20
C MET A 667 23.41 60.69 24.44
N PRO A 668 24.62 60.27 24.02
CA PRO A 668 25.84 61.05 24.22
C PRO A 668 25.78 62.37 23.45
N VAL A 669 26.28 63.45 24.07
CA VAL A 669 26.40 64.76 23.42
C VAL A 669 27.80 65.33 23.59
N SER A 670 28.24 66.15 22.63
CA SER A 670 29.51 66.86 22.74
C SER A 670 29.53 67.76 23.97
N THR A 671 30.68 67.90 24.62
CA THR A 671 30.88 68.86 25.72
C THR A 671 30.67 70.31 25.28
N SER A 672 30.82 70.60 23.98
CA SER A 672 30.47 71.88 23.36
C SER A 672 28.96 72.08 23.12
N SER A 673 28.14 71.06 23.38
CA SER A 673 26.69 71.03 23.10
C SER A 673 25.84 70.74 24.34
N ILE A 674 26.43 70.88 25.53
CA ILE A 674 25.74 70.76 26.83
C ILE A 674 24.69 71.87 26.93
N GLN A 675 23.44 71.48 27.14
CA GLN A 675 22.32 72.38 27.41
C GLN A 675 21.69 72.10 28.78
N ARG A 676 20.75 72.96 29.16
CA ARG A 676 19.83 72.72 30.27
C ARG A 676 19.16 71.34 30.12
N GLY A 677 19.25 70.51 31.15
CA GLY A 677 18.66 69.18 31.23
C GLY A 677 19.58 68.02 30.86
N ASP A 678 20.78 68.29 30.32
CA ASP A 678 21.79 67.26 30.10
C ASP A 678 22.48 66.87 31.43
N VAL A 679 23.01 65.65 31.50
CA VAL A 679 23.89 65.20 32.59
C VAL A 679 25.36 65.33 32.17
N VAL A 680 26.21 65.77 33.09
CA VAL A 680 27.63 66.06 32.87
C VAL A 680 28.48 65.13 33.72
N TYR A 681 29.44 64.45 33.09
CA TYR A 681 30.28 63.44 33.74
C TYR A 681 31.71 63.96 33.97
N TYR A 682 32.25 63.62 35.13
CA TYR A 682 33.65 63.81 35.52
C TYR A 682 34.23 62.45 35.94
N ARG A 683 35.55 62.37 36.17
CA ARG A 683 36.18 61.11 36.60
C ARG A 683 35.69 60.70 38.01
N GLY A 684 34.69 59.82 38.06
CA GLY A 684 34.07 59.32 39.29
C GLY A 684 32.92 60.17 39.84
N HIS A 685 32.35 61.09 39.04
CA HIS A 685 31.32 62.03 39.51
C HIS A 685 30.35 62.46 38.40
N ILE A 686 29.16 62.94 38.77
CA ILE A 686 28.08 63.37 37.87
C ILE A 686 27.35 64.61 38.40
N ALA A 687 26.91 65.47 37.47
CA ALA A 687 26.14 66.69 37.74
C ALA A 687 24.99 66.87 36.74
N ILE A 688 24.03 67.75 37.06
CA ILE A 688 22.93 68.16 36.16
C ILE A 688 23.22 69.55 35.62
N ALA A 689 23.20 69.72 34.29
CA ALA A 689 23.37 71.02 33.66
C ALA A 689 22.11 71.88 33.79
N LEU A 690 22.25 73.06 34.38
CA LEU A 690 21.18 74.05 34.54
C LEU A 690 21.05 74.98 33.32
N GLY A 691 22.06 75.00 32.45
CA GLY A 691 22.24 76.01 31.41
C GLY A 691 23.16 77.15 31.88
N GLY A 692 23.49 78.07 30.97
CA GLY A 692 24.32 79.25 31.31
C GLY A 692 25.74 78.94 31.83
N GLY A 693 26.29 77.75 31.58
CA GLY A 693 27.57 77.29 32.13
C GLY A 693 27.50 76.78 33.59
N MET A 694 26.30 76.72 34.18
CA MET A 694 26.07 76.30 35.56
C MET A 694 25.53 74.87 35.64
N MET A 695 25.80 74.22 36.77
CA MET A 695 25.31 72.90 37.11
C MET A 695 24.91 72.81 38.59
N ILE A 696 24.22 71.73 38.94
CA ILE A 696 23.93 71.33 40.32
C ILE A 696 24.43 69.90 40.54
N ASP A 697 25.10 69.65 41.67
CA ASP A 697 25.67 68.35 42.02
C ASP A 697 25.68 68.11 43.54
N SER A 698 25.79 66.84 43.96
CA SER A 698 26.09 66.48 45.36
C SER A 698 27.57 66.16 45.49
N TRP A 699 28.31 66.86 46.37
CA TRP A 699 29.77 66.72 46.49
C TRP A 699 30.24 66.48 47.93
N PRO A 700 31.29 65.65 48.16
CA PRO A 700 31.86 65.39 49.47
C PRO A 700 32.12 66.66 50.30
N HIS A 701 31.66 66.63 51.55
CA HIS A 701 31.73 67.74 52.52
C HIS A 701 31.04 69.07 52.13
N GLN A 702 30.38 69.13 50.96
CA GLN A 702 29.62 70.30 50.50
C GLN A 702 28.11 70.02 50.40
N GLY A 703 27.72 68.76 50.22
CA GLY A 703 26.33 68.40 49.96
C GLY A 703 25.88 68.82 48.57
N VAL A 704 24.58 69.01 48.39
CA VAL A 704 23.99 69.44 47.11
C VAL A 704 24.08 70.96 46.96
N GLY A 705 24.79 71.41 45.92
CA GLY A 705 25.07 72.83 45.65
C GLY A 705 25.10 73.19 44.17
N ILE A 706 25.02 74.48 43.88
CA ILE A 706 25.07 75.03 42.50
C ILE A 706 26.47 75.59 42.24
N HIS A 707 27.09 75.16 41.15
CA HIS A 707 28.47 75.50 40.79
C HIS A 707 28.64 75.70 39.28
N PRO A 708 29.67 76.44 38.82
CA PRO A 708 30.07 76.44 37.41
C PRO A 708 30.50 75.04 36.97
N ILE A 709 30.27 74.67 35.71
CA ILE A 709 30.64 73.34 35.17
C ILE A 709 32.15 73.04 35.33
N SER A 710 33.02 74.04 35.30
CA SER A 710 34.47 73.86 35.54
C SER A 710 34.85 73.51 36.99
N ALA A 711 33.93 73.61 37.96
CA ALA A 711 34.26 73.53 39.39
C ALA A 711 34.72 72.15 39.90
N ARG A 712 34.42 71.07 39.17
CA ARG A 712 34.88 69.70 39.50
C ARG A 712 35.99 69.19 38.57
N GLY A 713 36.66 70.11 37.85
CA GLY A 713 37.76 69.81 36.93
C GLY A 713 37.28 69.43 35.54
N ASN A 714 38.06 68.59 34.85
CA ASN A 714 37.81 68.26 33.44
C ASN A 714 36.57 67.38 33.27
N VAL A 715 35.58 67.89 32.54
CA VAL A 715 34.44 67.11 32.02
C VAL A 715 34.96 66.01 31.10
N ILE A 716 34.58 64.75 31.34
CA ILE A 716 34.93 63.60 30.49
C ILE A 716 33.85 63.28 29.44
N GLY A 717 32.66 63.84 29.58
CA GLY A 717 31.60 63.83 28.58
C GLY A 717 30.27 64.32 29.14
N ALA A 718 29.24 64.31 28.30
CA ALA A 718 27.88 64.64 28.68
C ALA A 718 26.88 63.76 27.91
N ALA A 719 25.67 63.62 28.43
CA ALA A 719 24.59 62.89 27.77
C ALA A 719 23.23 63.51 28.06
N ARG A 720 22.25 63.20 27.20
CA ARG A 720 20.92 63.79 27.17
C ARG A 720 19.85 62.77 27.57
N PRO A 721 19.26 62.86 28.79
CA PRO A 721 18.22 61.93 29.24
C PRO A 721 16.86 62.13 28.55
N PHE A 722 16.59 63.33 28.02
CA PHE A 722 15.32 63.69 27.38
C PHE A 722 15.59 64.12 25.95
N ILE A 723 15.08 63.34 25.00
CA ILE A 723 15.43 63.38 23.58
C ILE A 723 14.21 63.86 22.79
#